data_AF-A0ABD1PHB8-F1
#
_entry.id   AF-A0ABD1PHB8-F1
#
_cell.length_a   1.000
_cell.length_b   1.000
_cell.length_c   1.000
_cell.angle_alpha   90.00
_cell.angle_beta   90.00
_cell.angle_gamma   90.00
#
_symmetry.space_group_name_H-M   'P 1'
#
loop_
_entity.id
_entity.type
_entity.pdbx_description
1 polymer ?
#
loop_
_entity_poly.entity_id
_entity_poly.type
_entity_poly.pdbx_seq_one_letter_code
_entity_poly.pdbx_strand_id
1 'polypeptide(L)'
;MKGSSSGKNLQSLLEDIKSSDVVEIRVQLLMDLDELDLSEKSEVNSLIESLMIFWEDFTCLDISQCTLNKTILHVAAKYLDSDISGCLGQFLGLGTKANIWCRKHLKMTLMSTEDSQEEEHSSLFYQLLLDLLSYSSASYSAFARYPVSGNKELMLSLGNFISEQLNLTKDSVSEIKKIHTLVPELLKAVQVALDAVTRLCRVYSDVVNWDIYLVKAKEVENITDSKEAENADPVIDVIKCTIEKLCELGVLAANDGGSLVSLLNMSWKGVVTLLQLGKGTLAVKVNIAGVIMTLISLASESLRCAAGSWSASLKEMVSVSEAKRTFLPVKFYLINAVRIISQYQREALSVYKDITLCVIMILTFRISLSKVESLKSASEVLAEILEPTSLHLLNGLLNSGQVKQEHKFQILNSLFSNDSDLGSVDEVTNNSGNNSLHAIFSVSSNTMDQAKILFPGRIALFLNLLKSAADLEDDVRFGIARKLGWLLDILVDEDVYSSILVLQTPTVNGSSQNQELSYQPMFCSVLHALKTFMIVTSSSLAWGEVESFLLENLFHPHFLCWEIITELWCFMLRHAEPDMMNDIIYKLFSLLRHTAAPESVLFPSSPLRKIARLICMFVTYGTELMVDQVYNSIVGNNRSQCSSSVYTALIMEESMEEKSSEPCISGIYGAPVFALSAAVQSLQVSLSDTEMKTLKFLLPMIRKYKNSTDNQIKDLYCKLLGELLGIVSHMKHLYSSDEMEGVILELQKLFILRSEESDGQLFLCKPNLAYFMGGLGHVELADSDDSARSSAAWELYHMLLRERHWAFVHLAITAFGYFAAHTSCNQLWRFVPQDAALSFDLESGNEADEERFMSELKAFLEKEMACLVVKPRSDQLEMLVKEGQMLKELVQNSVKINPESIVCDMMEIDDEKQFSRKRKFPDGISKGVELLQSGMKVMGDVLSQWQHNQVDSTEVHKTFLTHFSRLENAIADLASLAGSG
;
A
#
# COMPACT_ATOMS: atom_id res chain seq x y z
N MET A 1 1.50 -93.48 -2.42
CA MET A 1 0.98 -93.71 -1.05
C MET A 1 0.96 -92.37 -0.36
N LYS A 2 -0.25 -91.87 -0.03
CA LYS A 2 -0.49 -90.67 0.79
C LYS A 2 -0.11 -90.99 2.23
N GLY A 3 0.89 -90.32 2.77
CA GLY A 3 1.32 -90.43 4.17
C GLY A 3 0.99 -89.15 4.92
N SER A 4 -0.02 -89.22 5.78
CA SER A 4 -0.29 -88.41 6.97
C SER A 4 0.42 -87.04 7.10
N SER A 5 -0.21 -85.95 6.63
CA SER A 5 -0.02 -84.64 7.26
C SER A 5 -0.86 -84.62 8.53
N SER A 6 -0.25 -85.01 9.65
CA SER A 6 -0.76 -84.66 10.98
C SER A 6 -0.95 -83.15 11.00
N GLY A 7 -2.19 -82.66 11.04
CA GLY A 7 -2.44 -81.24 11.30
C GLY A 7 -1.76 -80.89 12.61
N LYS A 8 -0.65 -80.12 12.55
CA LYS A 8 0.01 -79.63 13.76
C LYS A 8 -1.00 -78.72 14.46
N ASN A 9 -1.29 -79.02 15.72
CA ASN A 9 -2.20 -78.23 16.54
C ASN A 9 -1.52 -76.88 16.85
N LEU A 10 -2.24 -75.76 16.82
CA LEU A 10 -1.72 -74.43 17.18
C LEU A 10 -0.95 -74.48 18.51
N GLN A 11 -1.51 -75.15 19.52
CA GLN A 11 -0.88 -75.27 20.83
C GLN A 11 0.46 -76.02 20.81
N SER A 12 0.60 -77.07 19.97
CA SER A 12 1.87 -77.79 19.87
C SER A 12 2.95 -76.93 19.21
N LEU A 13 2.59 -76.18 18.16
CA LEU A 13 3.51 -75.26 17.49
C LEU A 13 3.99 -74.14 18.41
N LEU A 14 3.08 -73.56 19.21
CA LEU A 14 3.43 -72.50 20.18
C LEU A 14 4.39 -73.00 21.26
N GLU A 15 4.20 -74.21 21.80
CA GLU A 15 5.13 -74.80 22.78
C GLU A 15 6.47 -75.19 22.14
N ASP A 16 6.47 -75.69 20.90
CA ASP A 16 7.69 -75.99 20.14
C ASP A 16 8.53 -74.72 19.92
N ILE A 17 7.90 -73.58 19.57
CA ILE A 17 8.59 -72.29 19.43
C ILE A 17 9.15 -71.82 20.76
N LYS A 18 8.36 -71.90 21.83
CA LYS A 18 8.75 -71.46 23.18
C LYS A 18 9.91 -72.26 23.76
N SER A 19 10.00 -73.55 23.44
CA SER A 19 11.03 -74.45 23.94
C SER A 19 12.34 -74.44 23.13
N SER A 20 12.36 -73.77 21.97
CA SER A 20 13.52 -73.71 21.09
C SER A 20 14.44 -72.55 21.44
N ASP A 21 15.68 -72.84 21.86
CA ASP A 21 16.72 -71.84 22.10
C ASP A 21 17.39 -71.32 20.81
N VAL A 22 17.16 -71.98 19.66
CA VAL A 22 17.77 -71.64 18.37
C VAL A 22 16.86 -70.71 17.57
N VAL A 23 17.37 -69.55 17.14
CA VAL A 23 16.61 -68.51 16.41
C VAL A 23 16.10 -69.02 15.07
N GLU A 24 16.93 -69.71 14.29
CA GLU A 24 16.59 -70.21 12.95
C GLU A 24 15.48 -71.26 13.00
N ILE A 25 15.48 -72.11 14.03
CA ILE A 25 14.42 -73.10 14.26
C ILE A 25 13.12 -72.38 14.61
N ARG A 26 13.17 -71.35 15.45
CA ARG A 26 11.99 -70.52 15.77
C ARG A 26 11.43 -69.81 14.55
N VAL A 27 12.27 -69.26 13.68
CA VAL A 27 11.85 -68.64 12.41
C VAL A 27 11.11 -69.67 11.54
N GLN A 28 11.66 -70.87 11.37
CA GLN A 28 11.00 -71.92 10.57
C GLN A 28 9.65 -72.33 11.18
N LEU A 29 9.57 -72.49 12.50
CA LEU A 29 8.33 -72.82 13.19
C LEU A 29 7.29 -71.68 13.14
N LEU A 30 7.72 -70.41 13.12
CA LEU A 30 6.84 -69.26 12.90
C LEU A 30 6.31 -69.25 11.45
N MET A 31 7.11 -69.64 10.46
CA MET A 31 6.61 -69.79 9.09
C MET A 31 5.57 -70.92 8.98
N ASP A 32 5.72 -72.01 9.74
CA ASP A 32 4.68 -73.05 9.83
C ASP A 32 3.35 -72.48 10.41
N LEU A 33 3.40 -71.45 11.28
CA LEU A 33 2.19 -70.75 11.77
C LEU A 33 1.53 -69.87 10.72
N ASP A 34 2.31 -69.36 9.75
CA ASP A 34 1.78 -68.59 8.62
C ASP A 34 0.92 -69.45 7.68
N GLU A 35 1.20 -70.75 7.59
CA GLU A 35 0.42 -71.69 6.76
C GLU A 35 -0.91 -72.12 7.40
N LEU A 36 -1.15 -71.80 8.69
CA LEU A 36 -2.40 -72.14 9.36
C LEU A 36 -3.53 -71.17 8.99
N ASP A 37 -4.72 -71.70 8.75
CA ASP A 37 -5.94 -70.90 8.56
C ASP A 37 -6.81 -70.97 9.83
N LEU A 38 -6.58 -70.03 10.74
CA LEU A 38 -7.35 -69.91 11.98
C LEU A 38 -8.66 -69.16 11.73
N SER A 39 -9.77 -69.73 12.18
CA SER A 39 -11.11 -69.12 12.05
C SER A 39 -11.75 -68.75 13.39
N GLU A 40 -11.26 -69.32 14.50
CA GLU A 40 -11.78 -69.01 15.83
C GLU A 40 -11.07 -67.80 16.47
N LYS A 41 -11.87 -66.88 17.03
CA LYS A 41 -11.35 -65.66 17.69
C LYS A 41 -10.41 -65.96 18.85
N SER A 42 -10.69 -67.02 19.61
CA SER A 42 -9.87 -67.48 20.74
C SER A 42 -8.49 -67.97 20.29
N GLU A 43 -8.42 -68.67 19.16
CA GLU A 43 -7.17 -69.17 18.59
C GLU A 43 -6.30 -68.02 18.08
N VAL A 44 -6.90 -67.06 17.35
CA VAL A 44 -6.19 -65.84 16.91
C VAL A 44 -5.69 -65.04 18.11
N ASN A 45 -6.51 -64.89 19.17
CA ASN A 45 -6.07 -64.19 20.38
C ASN A 45 -4.88 -64.88 21.06
N SER A 46 -4.95 -66.20 21.24
CA SER A 46 -3.85 -66.99 21.83
C SER A 46 -2.57 -66.93 20.99
N LEU A 47 -2.70 -66.89 19.67
CA LEU A 47 -1.59 -66.73 18.76
C LEU A 47 -0.92 -65.37 18.96
N ILE A 48 -1.66 -64.26 18.88
CA ILE A 48 -1.07 -62.91 18.99
C ILE A 48 -0.47 -62.67 20.38
N GLU A 49 -1.09 -63.18 21.44
CA GLU A 49 -0.52 -63.13 22.79
C GLU A 49 0.82 -63.85 22.85
N SER A 50 0.93 -65.02 22.22
CA SER A 50 2.18 -65.78 22.13
C SER A 50 3.23 -65.06 21.28
N LEU A 51 2.84 -64.48 20.14
CA LEU A 51 3.75 -63.66 19.31
C LEU A 51 4.31 -62.45 20.09
N MET A 52 3.51 -61.83 20.96
CA MET A 52 3.97 -60.74 21.82
C MET A 52 4.97 -61.20 22.90
N ILE A 53 4.91 -62.47 23.33
CA ILE A 53 5.88 -63.11 24.23
C ILE A 53 7.15 -63.49 23.46
N PHE A 54 7.02 -63.94 22.21
CA PHE A 54 8.15 -64.33 21.38
C PHE A 54 8.96 -63.15 20.84
N TRP A 55 8.41 -61.93 20.88
CA TRP A 55 9.14 -60.71 20.54
C TRP A 55 10.31 -60.49 21.51
N GLU A 56 11.55 -60.51 21.00
CA GLU A 56 12.72 -60.21 21.84
C GLU A 56 13.10 -58.73 21.77
N ASP A 57 13.43 -58.17 22.94
CA ASP A 57 13.66 -56.73 23.11
C ASP A 57 15.14 -56.32 22.91
N PHE A 58 16.05 -57.26 22.67
CA PHE A 58 17.48 -56.98 22.46
C PHE A 58 17.75 -56.53 21.02
N THR A 59 18.64 -55.56 20.84
CA THR A 59 19.12 -55.12 19.51
C THR A 59 20.25 -56.04 19.03
N CYS A 60 20.37 -56.24 17.71
CA CYS A 60 21.39 -57.11 17.10
C CYS A 60 22.28 -56.36 16.08
N LEU A 61 23.50 -56.84 15.85
CA LEU A 61 24.32 -56.44 14.70
C LEU A 61 24.38 -57.53 13.61
N ASP A 62 23.78 -58.69 13.88
CA ASP A 62 23.60 -59.79 12.93
C ASP A 62 22.16 -59.82 12.35
N ILE A 63 21.92 -60.71 11.38
CA ILE A 63 20.60 -60.84 10.72
C ILE A 63 19.57 -61.64 11.53
N SER A 64 19.97 -62.37 12.56
CA SER A 64 19.14 -63.42 13.18
C SER A 64 17.90 -62.82 13.85
N GLN A 65 18.09 -61.81 14.69
CA GLN A 65 16.99 -61.19 15.44
C GLN A 65 16.08 -60.34 14.55
N CYS A 66 16.65 -59.63 13.57
CA CYS A 66 15.88 -58.93 12.55
C CYS A 66 14.99 -59.91 11.75
N THR A 67 15.50 -61.11 11.43
CA THR A 67 14.72 -62.15 10.73
C THR A 67 13.58 -62.68 11.61
N LEU A 68 13.86 -62.94 12.89
CA LEU A 68 12.85 -63.38 13.84
C LEU A 68 11.72 -62.36 14.01
N ASN A 69 12.05 -61.12 14.35
CA ASN A 69 11.09 -60.04 14.55
C ASN A 69 10.28 -59.75 13.27
N LYS A 70 10.91 -59.84 12.09
CA LYS A 70 10.24 -59.72 10.78
C LYS A 70 9.21 -60.81 10.56
N THR A 71 9.57 -62.06 10.87
CA THR A 71 8.66 -63.20 10.72
C THR A 71 7.48 -63.09 11.69
N ILE A 72 7.71 -62.63 12.93
CA ILE A 72 6.64 -62.36 13.91
C ILE A 72 5.64 -61.33 13.38
N LEU A 73 6.12 -60.19 12.85
CA LEU A 73 5.23 -59.17 12.27
C LEU A 73 4.47 -59.70 11.04
N HIS A 74 5.12 -60.50 10.21
CA HIS A 74 4.49 -61.09 9.03
C HIS A 74 3.32 -61.99 9.41
N VAL A 75 3.54 -62.94 10.33
CA VAL A 75 2.49 -63.84 10.84
C VAL A 75 1.37 -63.01 11.48
N ALA A 76 1.69 -62.01 12.30
CA ALA A 76 0.67 -61.16 12.91
C ALA A 76 -0.15 -60.38 11.86
N ALA A 77 0.51 -59.83 10.82
CA ALA A 77 -0.15 -59.06 9.77
C ALA A 77 -1.20 -59.86 9.00
N LYS A 78 -0.96 -61.17 8.75
CA LYS A 78 -1.91 -62.07 8.07
C LYS A 78 -3.30 -62.03 8.70
N TYR A 79 -3.38 -61.93 10.03
CA TYR A 79 -4.64 -62.01 10.77
C TYR A 79 -5.34 -60.66 10.98
N LEU A 80 -4.73 -59.53 10.59
CA LEU A 80 -5.36 -58.20 10.71
C LEU A 80 -6.59 -58.00 9.79
N ASP A 81 -6.67 -58.75 8.69
CA ASP A 81 -7.83 -58.73 7.80
C ASP A 81 -8.99 -59.63 8.27
N SER A 82 -8.78 -60.43 9.31
CA SER A 82 -9.82 -61.25 9.94
C SER A 82 -10.66 -60.45 10.94
N ASP A 83 -11.68 -61.07 11.54
CA ASP A 83 -12.44 -60.45 12.63
C ASP A 83 -11.63 -60.46 13.94
N ILE A 84 -10.95 -59.34 14.18
CA ILE A 84 -10.05 -59.13 15.33
C ILE A 84 -10.74 -58.46 16.53
N SER A 85 -12.08 -58.36 16.56
CA SER A 85 -12.80 -57.58 17.58
C SER A 85 -12.50 -58.00 19.02
N GLY A 86 -12.04 -59.24 19.25
CA GLY A 86 -11.70 -59.79 20.56
C GLY A 86 -10.24 -59.69 20.96
N CYS A 87 -9.34 -59.28 20.07
CA CYS A 87 -7.89 -59.28 20.28
C CYS A 87 -7.20 -57.95 19.90
N LEU A 88 -7.97 -56.87 19.76
CA LEU A 88 -7.50 -55.53 19.43
C LEU A 88 -6.35 -55.05 20.34
N GLY A 89 -6.45 -55.30 21.66
CA GLY A 89 -5.43 -54.89 22.62
C GLY A 89 -4.07 -55.57 22.40
N GLN A 90 -4.08 -56.86 22.04
CA GLN A 90 -2.89 -57.67 21.81
C GLN A 90 -2.15 -57.20 20.56
N PHE A 91 -2.88 -56.86 19.48
CA PHE A 91 -2.30 -56.25 18.28
C PHE A 91 -1.63 -54.91 18.58
N LEU A 92 -2.29 -54.04 19.35
CA LEU A 92 -1.68 -52.76 19.77
C LEU A 92 -0.43 -52.98 20.62
N GLY A 93 -0.46 -53.97 21.52
CA GLY A 93 0.67 -54.32 22.38
C GLY A 93 1.90 -54.76 21.57
N LEU A 94 1.71 -55.68 20.63
CA LEU A 94 2.76 -56.13 19.72
C LEU A 94 3.31 -54.97 18.88
N GLY A 95 2.43 -54.19 18.25
CA GLY A 95 2.82 -53.04 17.44
C GLY A 95 3.58 -51.97 18.25
N THR A 96 3.20 -51.74 19.51
CA THR A 96 3.90 -50.78 20.39
C THR A 96 5.30 -51.27 20.74
N LYS A 97 5.45 -52.56 21.10
CA LYS A 97 6.77 -53.16 21.33
C LYS A 97 7.65 -53.05 20.09
N ALA A 98 7.11 -53.40 18.93
CA ALA A 98 7.83 -53.36 17.67
C ALA A 98 8.31 -51.94 17.34
N ASN A 99 7.46 -50.92 17.57
CA ASN A 99 7.84 -49.52 17.39
C ASN A 99 9.00 -49.07 18.29
N ILE A 100 8.91 -49.39 19.58
CA ILE A 100 9.94 -49.02 20.55
C ILE A 100 11.27 -49.70 20.19
N TRP A 101 11.22 -50.98 19.82
CA TRP A 101 12.38 -51.75 19.41
C TRP A 101 12.99 -51.19 18.12
N CYS A 102 12.19 -50.99 17.06
CA CYS A 102 12.67 -50.45 15.79
C CYS A 102 13.29 -49.06 15.96
N ARG A 103 12.77 -48.20 16.85
CA ARG A 103 13.37 -46.88 17.09
C ARG A 103 14.74 -46.98 17.75
N LYS A 104 14.89 -47.87 18.75
CA LYS A 104 16.19 -48.13 19.39
C LYS A 104 17.17 -48.73 18.40
N HIS A 105 16.71 -49.70 17.61
CA HIS A 105 17.53 -50.40 16.63
C HIS A 105 17.98 -49.48 15.50
N LEU A 106 17.10 -48.61 14.99
CA LEU A 106 17.44 -47.60 13.98
C LEU A 106 18.64 -46.74 14.42
N LYS A 107 18.65 -46.26 15.68
CA LYS A 107 19.75 -45.44 16.20
C LYS A 107 21.05 -46.22 16.28
N MET A 108 20.99 -47.49 16.64
CA MET A 108 22.15 -48.38 16.73
C MET A 108 22.70 -48.70 15.33
N THR A 109 21.83 -49.06 14.37
CA THR A 109 22.21 -49.31 12.97
C THR A 109 22.82 -48.08 12.30
N LEU A 110 22.37 -46.87 12.64
CA LEU A 110 22.95 -45.63 12.11
C LEU A 110 24.29 -45.25 12.77
N MET A 111 24.63 -45.85 13.92
CA MET A 111 25.87 -45.59 14.65
C MET A 111 26.99 -46.59 14.31
N SER A 112 26.67 -47.72 13.68
CA SER A 112 27.66 -48.72 13.28
C SER A 112 28.34 -48.27 11.97
N THR A 113 29.68 -48.26 11.96
CA THR A 113 30.52 -47.69 10.89
C THR A 113 30.64 -48.65 9.70
N GLU A 114 30.63 -48.10 8.47
CA GLU A 114 30.70 -48.70 7.11
C GLU A 114 31.65 -49.92 6.86
N ASP A 115 31.62 -50.97 7.67
CA ASP A 115 32.32 -52.23 7.43
C ASP A 115 31.36 -53.25 6.79
N SER A 116 31.83 -53.90 5.73
CA SER A 116 31.04 -54.58 4.68
C SER A 116 30.15 -55.77 5.11
N GLN A 117 30.14 -56.19 6.38
CA GLN A 117 29.18 -57.18 6.89
C GLN A 117 27.91 -56.56 7.49
N GLU A 118 27.88 -55.23 7.71
CA GLU A 118 26.73 -54.52 8.27
C GLU A 118 25.66 -54.16 7.22
N GLU A 119 25.97 -54.30 5.93
CA GLU A 119 25.07 -53.89 4.84
C GLU A 119 23.86 -54.84 4.69
N GLU A 120 24.08 -56.17 4.77
CA GLU A 120 23.00 -57.17 4.74
C GLU A 120 22.06 -57.01 5.95
N HIS A 121 22.62 -56.84 7.16
CA HIS A 121 21.84 -56.57 8.37
C HIS A 121 21.01 -55.29 8.24
N SER A 122 21.61 -54.20 7.79
CA SER A 122 20.93 -52.92 7.60
C SER A 122 19.79 -53.04 6.58
N SER A 123 20.01 -53.74 5.46
CA SER A 123 18.97 -53.98 4.45
C SER A 123 17.77 -54.75 5.01
N LEU A 124 18.03 -55.79 5.80
CA LEU A 124 17.00 -56.60 6.43
C LEU A 124 16.23 -55.79 7.48
N PHE A 125 16.93 -54.98 8.27
CA PHE A 125 16.30 -54.09 9.25
C PHE A 125 15.40 -53.06 8.59
N TYR A 126 15.84 -52.42 7.50
CA TYR A 126 14.99 -51.47 6.76
C TYR A 126 13.77 -52.16 6.13
N GLN A 127 13.89 -53.41 5.70
CA GLN A 127 12.72 -54.19 5.27
C GLN A 127 11.77 -54.47 6.44
N LEU A 128 12.27 -54.83 7.62
CA LEU A 128 11.47 -54.98 8.83
C LEU A 128 10.75 -53.67 9.21
N LEU A 129 11.40 -52.53 9.05
CA LEU A 129 10.80 -51.21 9.27
C LEU A 129 9.63 -50.95 8.31
N LEU A 130 9.76 -51.33 7.04
CA LEU A 130 8.66 -51.26 6.05
C LEU A 130 7.49 -52.17 6.43
N ASP A 131 7.80 -53.39 6.88
CA ASP A 131 6.78 -54.35 7.30
C ASP A 131 6.03 -53.85 8.54
N LEU A 132 6.72 -53.18 9.48
CA LEU A 132 6.11 -52.54 10.65
C LEU A 132 5.21 -51.34 10.28
N LEU A 133 5.64 -50.49 9.35
CA LEU A 133 4.80 -49.39 8.83
C LEU A 133 3.52 -49.93 8.17
N SER A 134 3.66 -51.02 7.41
CA SER A 134 2.55 -51.70 6.75
C SER A 134 1.61 -52.35 7.76
N TYR A 135 2.15 -53.04 8.76
CA TYR A 135 1.41 -53.61 9.89
C TYR A 135 0.62 -52.53 10.63
N SER A 136 1.21 -51.35 10.85
CA SER A 136 0.56 -50.25 11.56
C SER A 136 -0.59 -49.65 10.74
N SER A 137 -0.39 -49.47 9.43
CA SER A 137 -1.47 -49.06 8.53
C SER A 137 -2.65 -50.05 8.51
N ALA A 138 -2.35 -51.34 8.43
CA ALA A 138 -3.36 -52.40 8.47
C ALA A 138 -4.08 -52.41 9.83
N SER A 139 -3.34 -52.23 10.93
CA SER A 139 -3.90 -52.11 12.28
C SER A 139 -4.86 -50.92 12.38
N TYR A 140 -4.46 -49.72 11.94
CA TYR A 140 -5.35 -48.56 11.93
C TYR A 140 -6.61 -48.79 11.09
N SER A 141 -6.47 -49.44 9.94
CA SER A 141 -7.59 -49.79 9.08
C SER A 141 -8.56 -50.76 9.77
N ALA A 142 -8.04 -51.76 10.48
CA ALA A 142 -8.85 -52.70 11.24
C ALA A 142 -9.55 -52.02 12.43
N PHE A 143 -8.87 -51.13 13.16
CA PHE A 143 -9.48 -50.33 14.23
C PHE A 143 -10.54 -49.34 13.73
N ALA A 144 -10.42 -48.87 12.49
CA ALA A 144 -11.46 -48.07 11.85
C ALA A 144 -12.69 -48.91 11.44
N ARG A 145 -12.50 -50.20 11.09
CA ARG A 145 -13.61 -51.15 10.83
C ARG A 145 -14.35 -51.56 12.10
N TYR A 146 -13.63 -51.67 13.22
CA TYR A 146 -14.15 -52.09 14.52
C TYR A 146 -13.95 -51.00 15.60
N PRO A 147 -14.67 -49.87 15.54
CA PRO A 147 -14.51 -48.79 16.50
C PRO A 147 -14.95 -49.22 17.91
N VAL A 148 -14.09 -49.02 18.91
CA VAL A 148 -14.36 -49.41 20.30
C VAL A 148 -14.81 -48.19 21.10
N SER A 149 -16.11 -47.95 21.22
CA SER A 149 -16.64 -46.88 22.06
C SER A 149 -16.67 -47.32 23.54
N GLY A 150 -16.01 -46.57 24.42
CA GLY A 150 -16.17 -46.69 25.89
C GLY A 150 -15.18 -47.57 26.64
N ASN A 151 -14.17 -48.18 25.98
CA ASN A 151 -13.07 -48.85 26.66
C ASN A 151 -11.85 -47.91 26.79
N LYS A 152 -11.73 -47.26 27.96
CA LYS A 152 -10.66 -46.29 28.23
C LYS A 152 -9.25 -46.88 28.13
N GLU A 153 -9.06 -48.13 28.57
CA GLU A 153 -7.75 -48.79 28.56
C GLU A 153 -7.28 -49.08 27.12
N LEU A 154 -8.17 -49.61 26.27
CA LEU A 154 -7.86 -49.81 24.85
C LEU A 154 -7.57 -48.51 24.12
N MET A 155 -8.27 -47.42 24.45
CA MET A 155 -8.01 -46.10 23.85
C MET A 155 -6.65 -45.53 24.28
N LEU A 156 -6.23 -45.74 25.53
CA LEU A 156 -4.88 -45.37 25.98
C LEU A 156 -3.80 -46.20 25.27
N SER A 157 -4.02 -47.51 25.11
CA SER A 157 -3.13 -48.37 24.32
C SER A 157 -3.04 -47.92 22.86
N LEU A 158 -4.16 -47.52 22.25
CA LEU A 158 -4.20 -47.01 20.88
C LEU A 158 -3.42 -45.69 20.75
N GLY A 159 -3.60 -44.76 21.70
CA GLY A 159 -2.85 -43.51 21.74
C GLY A 159 -1.34 -43.73 21.88
N ASN A 160 -0.92 -44.66 22.75
CA ASN A 160 0.48 -45.04 22.88
C ASN A 160 1.03 -45.65 21.58
N PHE A 161 0.29 -46.57 20.96
CA PHE A 161 0.71 -47.18 19.70
C PHE A 161 0.90 -46.13 18.59
N ILE A 162 -0.07 -45.21 18.42
CA ILE A 162 0.01 -44.12 17.44
C ILE A 162 1.20 -43.21 17.72
N SER A 163 1.37 -42.79 18.97
CA SER A 163 2.49 -41.93 19.39
C SER A 163 3.83 -42.58 19.06
N GLU A 164 4.01 -43.86 19.40
CA GLU A 164 5.23 -44.59 19.11
C GLU A 164 5.46 -44.80 17.60
N GLN A 165 4.41 -45.07 16.82
CA GLN A 165 4.53 -45.17 15.36
C GLN A 165 4.95 -43.85 14.72
N LEU A 166 4.37 -42.73 15.15
CA LEU A 166 4.67 -41.42 14.60
C LEU A 166 6.05 -40.92 15.03
N ASN A 167 6.49 -41.23 16.26
CA ASN A 167 7.86 -40.95 16.70
C ASN A 167 8.89 -41.80 15.94
N LEU A 168 8.59 -43.08 15.64
CA LEU A 168 9.46 -43.89 14.77
C LEU A 168 9.53 -43.30 13.36
N THR A 169 8.39 -42.93 12.79
CA THR A 169 8.30 -42.28 11.48
C THR A 169 9.14 -41.00 11.44
N LYS A 170 9.08 -40.19 12.50
CA LYS A 170 9.87 -38.98 12.66
C LYS A 170 11.38 -39.26 12.61
N ASP A 171 11.84 -40.20 13.44
CA ASP A 171 13.26 -40.58 13.50
C ASP A 171 13.74 -41.19 12.17
N SER A 172 12.90 -41.97 11.47
CA SER A 172 13.22 -42.50 10.14
C SER A 172 13.31 -41.41 9.08
N VAL A 173 12.43 -40.42 9.11
CA VAL A 173 12.43 -39.30 8.14
C VAL A 173 13.62 -38.35 8.38
N SER A 174 13.97 -38.06 9.64
CA SER A 174 15.11 -37.18 9.94
C SER A 174 16.44 -37.74 9.41
N GLU A 175 16.57 -39.06 9.40
CA GLU A 175 17.78 -39.76 8.98
C GLU A 175 17.67 -40.35 7.56
N ILE A 176 16.65 -39.94 6.78
CA ILE A 176 16.33 -40.55 5.48
C ILE A 176 17.48 -40.48 4.47
N LYS A 177 18.34 -39.45 4.60
CA LYS A 177 19.54 -39.32 3.77
C LYS A 177 20.57 -40.40 4.04
N LYS A 178 20.58 -41.07 5.21
CA LYS A 178 21.49 -42.17 5.52
C LYS A 178 20.90 -43.54 5.14
N ILE A 179 19.59 -43.60 4.88
CA ILE A 179 18.85 -44.82 4.52
C ILE A 179 18.83 -44.97 2.98
N HIS A 180 20.00 -45.03 2.33
CA HIS A 180 20.12 -44.88 0.87
C HIS A 180 19.38 -45.92 0.01
N THR A 181 19.19 -47.14 0.50
CA THR A 181 18.73 -48.28 -0.33
C THR A 181 17.22 -48.42 -0.49
N LEU A 182 16.40 -47.82 0.38
CA LEU A 182 14.93 -48.03 0.42
C LEU A 182 14.11 -46.73 0.59
N VAL A 183 14.68 -45.57 0.23
CA VAL A 183 14.03 -44.26 0.41
C VAL A 183 12.63 -44.18 -0.24
N PRO A 184 12.42 -44.59 -1.51
CA PRO A 184 11.11 -44.46 -2.16
C PRO A 184 10.02 -45.32 -1.47
N GLU A 185 10.37 -46.56 -1.12
CA GLU A 185 9.50 -47.52 -0.44
C GLU A 185 9.15 -47.03 0.96
N LEU A 186 10.14 -46.51 1.70
CA LEU A 186 9.95 -45.97 3.04
C LEU A 186 9.01 -44.77 3.02
N LEU A 187 9.22 -43.81 2.12
CA LEU A 187 8.33 -42.65 1.97
C LEU A 187 6.91 -43.06 1.62
N LYS A 188 6.73 -44.05 0.74
CA LYS A 188 5.41 -44.58 0.39
C LYS A 188 4.74 -45.26 1.58
N ALA A 189 5.45 -46.10 2.32
CA ALA A 189 4.92 -46.78 3.51
C ALA A 189 4.54 -45.77 4.61
N VAL A 190 5.36 -44.75 4.83
CA VAL A 190 5.04 -43.63 5.74
C VAL A 190 3.77 -42.92 5.31
N GLN A 191 3.63 -42.55 4.03
CA GLN A 191 2.42 -41.87 3.53
C GLN A 191 1.16 -42.69 3.75
N VAL A 192 1.23 -44.00 3.50
CA VAL A 192 0.11 -44.93 3.71
C VAL A 192 -0.25 -45.00 5.20
N ALA A 193 0.74 -45.07 6.09
CA ALA A 193 0.51 -45.08 7.54
C ALA A 193 -0.11 -43.74 8.03
N LEU A 194 0.35 -42.60 7.52
CA LEU A 194 -0.19 -41.28 7.86
C LEU A 194 -1.65 -41.09 7.36
N ASP A 195 -1.96 -41.59 6.16
CA ASP A 195 -3.35 -41.57 5.64
C ASP A 195 -4.25 -42.47 6.52
N ALA A 196 -3.78 -43.67 6.86
CA ALA A 196 -4.53 -44.61 7.67
C ALA A 196 -4.82 -44.08 9.08
N VAL A 197 -3.83 -43.48 9.77
CA VAL A 197 -4.07 -42.89 11.11
C VAL A 197 -4.99 -41.67 11.04
N THR A 198 -4.91 -40.86 9.98
CA THR A 198 -5.82 -39.72 9.78
C THR A 198 -7.25 -40.20 9.56
N ARG A 199 -7.46 -41.28 8.78
CA ARG A 199 -8.78 -41.91 8.60
C ARG A 199 -9.32 -42.50 9.89
N LEU A 200 -8.48 -43.17 10.67
CA LEU A 200 -8.83 -43.70 11.98
C LEU A 200 -9.34 -42.59 12.90
N CYS A 201 -8.58 -41.51 13.03
CA CYS A 201 -8.98 -40.35 13.84
C CYS A 201 -10.30 -39.75 13.37
N ARG A 202 -10.58 -39.74 12.05
CA ARG A 202 -11.88 -39.31 11.51
C ARG A 202 -13.02 -40.19 12.00
N VAL A 203 -12.89 -41.51 11.89
CA VAL A 203 -13.93 -42.46 12.34
C VAL A 203 -14.24 -42.28 13.82
N TYR A 204 -13.21 -42.11 14.66
CA TYR A 204 -13.41 -41.90 16.10
C TYR A 204 -13.96 -40.51 16.42
N SER A 205 -13.62 -39.49 15.63
CA SER A 205 -14.18 -38.13 15.75
C SER A 205 -15.69 -38.10 15.50
N ASP A 206 -16.21 -38.93 14.59
CA ASP A 206 -17.65 -38.99 14.29
C ASP A 206 -18.49 -39.53 15.47
N VAL A 207 -17.85 -40.24 16.40
CA VAL A 207 -18.49 -40.74 17.64
C VAL A 207 -18.55 -39.65 18.72
N VAL A 208 -17.75 -38.59 18.60
CA VAL A 208 -17.69 -37.48 19.58
C VAL A 208 -18.79 -36.46 19.30
N ASN A 209 -19.65 -36.22 20.31
CA ASN A 209 -20.60 -35.11 20.25
C ASN A 209 -19.90 -33.79 20.65
N TRP A 210 -19.37 -33.10 19.65
CA TRP A 210 -18.62 -31.84 19.81
C TRP A 210 -19.43 -30.71 20.48
N ASP A 211 -20.76 -30.66 20.27
CA ASP A 211 -21.61 -29.59 20.80
C ASP A 211 -21.77 -29.71 22.33
N ILE A 212 -21.93 -30.94 22.85
CA ILE A 212 -21.99 -31.22 24.30
C ILE A 212 -20.64 -30.92 24.97
N TYR A 213 -19.54 -31.27 24.29
CA TYR A 213 -18.20 -31.04 24.83
C TYR A 213 -17.87 -29.55 24.96
N LEU A 214 -18.24 -28.72 23.97
CA LEU A 214 -18.01 -27.28 23.99
C LEU A 214 -18.73 -26.57 25.15
N VAL A 215 -19.95 -27.00 25.49
CA VAL A 215 -20.72 -26.46 26.62
C VAL A 215 -20.01 -26.76 27.94
N LYS A 216 -19.58 -28.02 28.14
CA LYS A 216 -18.84 -28.43 29.34
C LYS A 216 -17.48 -27.74 29.50
N ALA A 217 -16.73 -27.54 28.41
CA ALA A 217 -15.44 -26.86 28.45
C ALA A 217 -15.54 -25.38 28.83
N LYS A 218 -16.71 -24.75 28.66
CA LYS A 218 -17.00 -23.38 29.10
C LYS A 218 -17.56 -23.31 30.53
N GLU A 219 -18.18 -24.38 31.03
CA GLU A 219 -18.85 -24.48 32.33
C GLU A 219 -18.04 -25.25 33.38
N VAL A 220 -16.72 -25.03 33.45
CA VAL A 220 -15.79 -25.78 34.33
C VAL A 220 -15.95 -25.47 35.83
N GLU A 221 -17.11 -25.05 36.33
CA GLU A 221 -17.30 -24.92 37.79
C GLU A 221 -18.49 -25.62 38.45
N ASN A 222 -19.53 -26.16 37.78
CA ASN A 222 -20.68 -26.61 38.59
C ASN A 222 -21.63 -27.72 38.08
N ILE A 223 -21.24 -28.64 37.18
CA ILE A 223 -22.13 -29.78 36.88
C ILE A 223 -21.37 -31.11 36.77
N THR A 224 -21.54 -31.94 37.80
CA THR A 224 -21.19 -33.37 37.86
C THR A 224 -22.09 -34.23 36.96
N ASP A 225 -21.47 -35.27 36.39
CA ASP A 225 -22.09 -36.47 35.80
C ASP A 225 -22.77 -36.37 34.42
N SER A 226 -21.97 -36.51 33.35
CA SER A 226 -22.45 -37.21 32.14
C SER A 226 -21.37 -38.18 31.63
N LYS A 227 -21.70 -39.48 31.57
CA LYS A 227 -20.81 -40.57 31.13
C LYS A 227 -20.28 -40.41 29.70
N GLU A 228 -20.95 -39.60 28.88
CA GLU A 228 -20.56 -39.32 27.49
C GLU A 228 -19.31 -38.42 27.39
N ALA A 229 -19.09 -37.51 28.36
CA ALA A 229 -17.90 -36.64 28.37
C ALA A 229 -16.62 -37.37 28.80
N GLU A 230 -16.72 -38.29 29.77
CA GLU A 230 -15.59 -39.12 30.20
C GLU A 230 -15.10 -40.09 29.11
N ASN A 231 -16.00 -40.50 28.21
CA ASN A 231 -15.67 -41.36 27.07
C ASN A 231 -15.08 -40.59 25.87
N ALA A 232 -15.31 -39.29 25.76
CA ALA A 232 -14.82 -38.46 24.66
C ALA A 232 -13.36 -37.99 24.87
N ASP A 233 -12.93 -37.76 26.11
CA ASP A 233 -11.59 -37.25 26.42
C ASP A 233 -10.43 -38.12 25.87
N PRO A 234 -10.46 -39.48 26.00
CA PRO A 234 -9.40 -40.32 25.43
C PRO A 234 -9.33 -40.24 23.89
N VAL A 235 -10.47 -40.08 23.21
CA VAL A 235 -10.51 -39.91 21.74
C VAL A 235 -9.87 -38.57 21.36
N ILE A 236 -10.20 -37.51 22.08
CA ILE A 236 -9.66 -36.16 21.85
C ILE A 236 -8.15 -36.14 22.08
N ASP A 237 -7.65 -36.84 23.11
CA ASP A 237 -6.22 -36.95 23.39
C ASP A 237 -5.46 -37.68 22.25
N VAL A 238 -6.06 -38.72 21.66
CA VAL A 238 -5.51 -39.41 20.46
C VAL A 238 -5.46 -38.47 19.25
N ILE A 239 -6.54 -37.73 18.99
CA ILE A 239 -6.61 -36.77 17.88
C ILE A 239 -5.57 -35.67 18.09
N LYS A 240 -5.47 -35.12 19.31
CA LYS A 240 -4.47 -34.12 19.69
C LYS A 240 -3.05 -34.62 19.42
N CYS A 241 -2.70 -35.81 19.95
CA CYS A 241 -1.37 -36.39 19.77
C CYS A 241 -1.04 -36.56 18.28
N THR A 242 -2.02 -37.02 17.49
CA THR A 242 -1.86 -37.17 16.04
C THR A 242 -1.60 -35.83 15.36
N ILE A 243 -2.36 -34.77 15.70
CA ILE A 243 -2.15 -33.42 15.16
C ILE A 243 -0.75 -32.89 15.49
N GLU A 244 -0.33 -32.98 16.76
CA GLU A 244 0.98 -32.50 17.20
C GLU A 244 2.12 -33.19 16.44
N LYS A 245 2.03 -34.52 16.28
CA LYS A 245 3.05 -35.30 15.58
C LYS A 245 3.05 -35.07 14.06
N LEU A 246 1.88 -34.89 13.44
CA LEU A 246 1.81 -34.50 12.03
C LEU A 246 2.39 -33.09 11.80
N CYS A 247 2.18 -32.15 12.72
CA CYS A 247 2.83 -30.83 12.68
C CYS A 247 4.36 -30.96 12.74
N GLU A 248 4.90 -31.74 13.69
CA GLU A 248 6.35 -32.00 13.79
C GLU A 248 6.92 -32.61 12.50
N LEU A 249 6.22 -33.60 11.93
CA LEU A 249 6.60 -34.22 10.66
C LEU A 249 6.52 -33.25 9.48
N GLY A 250 5.51 -32.38 9.45
CA GLY A 250 5.35 -31.34 8.44
C GLY A 250 6.50 -30.33 8.45
N VAL A 251 6.95 -29.92 9.64
CA VAL A 251 8.13 -29.05 9.81
C VAL A 251 9.40 -29.76 9.34
N LEU A 252 9.60 -31.03 9.74
CA LEU A 252 10.77 -31.81 9.30
C LEU A 252 10.80 -32.00 7.78
N ALA A 253 9.66 -32.27 7.16
CA ALA A 253 9.57 -32.43 5.70
C ALA A 253 9.81 -31.10 4.93
N ALA A 254 9.61 -29.96 5.59
CA ALA A 254 9.92 -28.64 5.03
C ALA A 254 11.41 -28.30 5.07
N ASN A 255 12.18 -28.93 5.98
CA ASN A 255 13.62 -28.73 6.07
C ASN A 255 14.32 -29.14 4.75
N ASP A 256 15.52 -28.59 4.51
CA ASP A 256 16.28 -28.76 3.26
C ASP A 256 15.52 -28.31 1.99
N GLY A 257 14.76 -27.22 2.09
CA GLY A 257 14.06 -26.63 0.95
C GLY A 257 12.86 -27.43 0.45
N GLY A 258 12.27 -28.28 1.31
CA GLY A 258 11.06 -29.04 0.97
C GLY A 258 11.29 -30.22 0.02
N SER A 259 12.48 -30.84 0.06
CA SER A 259 12.81 -32.01 -0.78
C SER A 259 11.80 -33.16 -0.64
N LEU A 260 11.09 -33.25 0.49
CA LEU A 260 10.07 -34.26 0.80
C LEU A 260 8.64 -33.74 0.59
N VAL A 261 8.36 -33.18 -0.60
CA VAL A 261 7.07 -32.52 -0.94
C VAL A 261 5.84 -33.39 -0.66
N SER A 262 5.91 -34.68 -0.96
CA SER A 262 4.78 -35.62 -0.78
C SER A 262 4.45 -35.84 0.70
N LEU A 263 5.47 -35.98 1.56
CA LEU A 263 5.32 -36.09 3.00
C LEU A 263 4.81 -34.77 3.59
N LEU A 264 5.38 -33.64 3.17
CA LEU A 264 4.94 -32.31 3.56
C LEU A 264 3.43 -32.12 3.31
N ASN A 265 2.98 -32.47 2.10
CA ASN A 265 1.58 -32.35 1.72
C ASN A 265 0.67 -33.25 2.57
N MET A 266 1.05 -34.51 2.78
CA MET A 266 0.26 -35.45 3.58
C MET A 266 0.15 -35.03 5.04
N SER A 267 1.26 -34.59 5.65
CA SER A 267 1.29 -34.15 7.04
C SER A 267 0.37 -32.95 7.28
N TRP A 268 0.52 -31.87 6.51
CA TRP A 268 -0.29 -30.66 6.67
C TRP A 268 -1.76 -30.88 6.25
N LYS A 269 -2.03 -31.70 5.23
CA LYS A 269 -3.39 -32.10 4.87
C LYS A 269 -4.06 -32.86 6.02
N GLY A 270 -3.32 -33.75 6.69
CA GLY A 270 -3.78 -34.46 7.89
C GLY A 270 -4.11 -33.49 9.03
N VAL A 271 -3.18 -32.59 9.37
CA VAL A 271 -3.40 -31.55 10.40
C VAL A 271 -4.66 -30.75 10.14
N VAL A 272 -4.78 -30.16 8.94
CA VAL A 272 -5.97 -29.36 8.58
C VAL A 272 -7.21 -30.22 8.71
N THR A 273 -7.25 -31.39 8.07
CA THR A 273 -8.41 -32.29 8.10
C THR A 273 -8.89 -32.57 9.52
N LEU A 274 -7.98 -32.94 10.44
CA LEU A 274 -8.32 -33.25 11.83
C LEU A 274 -8.81 -32.02 12.59
N LEU A 275 -8.21 -30.86 12.36
CA LEU A 275 -8.67 -29.60 12.94
C LEU A 275 -10.07 -29.20 12.44
N GLN A 276 -10.43 -29.48 11.18
CA GLN A 276 -11.77 -29.16 10.67
C GLN A 276 -12.87 -30.02 11.34
N LEU A 277 -12.54 -31.23 11.80
CA LEU A 277 -13.50 -32.13 12.42
C LEU A 277 -13.99 -31.64 13.79
N GLY A 278 -13.11 -31.00 14.57
CA GLY A 278 -13.43 -30.55 15.93
C GLY A 278 -14.34 -29.32 16.04
N LYS A 279 -14.77 -28.73 14.92
CA LYS A 279 -15.68 -27.56 14.84
C LYS A 279 -15.32 -26.40 15.80
N GLY A 280 -14.04 -26.09 15.98
CA GLY A 280 -13.59 -25.03 16.92
C GLY A 280 -13.37 -25.50 18.36
N THR A 281 -13.87 -26.67 18.73
CA THR A 281 -13.82 -27.20 20.10
C THR A 281 -12.45 -27.79 20.48
N LEU A 282 -11.67 -28.23 19.49
CA LEU A 282 -10.31 -28.74 19.69
C LEU A 282 -9.35 -27.68 20.25
N ALA A 283 -9.68 -26.40 20.16
CA ALA A 283 -8.85 -25.30 20.67
C ALA A 283 -8.58 -25.37 22.17
N VAL A 284 -9.43 -26.06 22.94
CA VAL A 284 -9.23 -26.25 24.40
C VAL A 284 -8.02 -27.14 24.69
N LYS A 285 -7.69 -28.08 23.80
CA LYS A 285 -6.69 -29.13 24.01
C LYS A 285 -5.47 -28.99 23.09
N VAL A 286 -5.66 -28.45 21.89
CA VAL A 286 -4.63 -28.29 20.86
C VAL A 286 -4.20 -26.82 20.80
N ASN A 287 -2.89 -26.57 20.76
CA ASN A 287 -2.34 -25.22 20.60
C ASN A 287 -2.50 -24.72 19.15
N ILE A 288 -3.70 -24.27 18.78
CA ILE A 288 -4.01 -23.78 17.42
C ILE A 288 -3.16 -22.57 17.05
N ALA A 289 -2.95 -21.64 17.99
CA ALA A 289 -2.09 -20.49 17.81
C ALA A 289 -0.66 -20.90 17.40
N GLY A 290 -0.09 -21.91 18.08
CA GLY A 290 1.21 -22.49 17.73
C GLY A 290 1.25 -23.10 16.33
N VAL A 291 0.18 -23.77 15.90
CA VAL A 291 0.08 -24.34 14.54
C VAL A 291 0.06 -23.24 13.47
N ILE A 292 -0.73 -22.19 13.69
CA ILE A 292 -0.78 -21.01 12.80
C ILE A 292 0.60 -20.36 12.71
N MET A 293 1.25 -20.13 13.85
CA MET A 293 2.60 -19.57 13.92
C MET A 293 3.63 -20.42 13.20
N THR A 294 3.53 -21.75 13.29
CA THR A 294 4.43 -22.67 12.58
C THR A 294 4.31 -22.50 11.06
N LEU A 295 3.09 -22.43 10.52
CA LEU A 295 2.85 -22.22 9.09
C LEU A 295 3.35 -20.85 8.62
N ILE A 296 3.10 -19.80 9.39
CA ILE A 296 3.61 -18.45 9.11
C ILE A 296 5.14 -18.43 9.12
N SER A 297 5.76 -19.07 10.11
CA SER A 297 7.21 -19.15 10.21
C SER A 297 7.84 -19.90 9.02
N LEU A 298 7.22 -21.00 8.55
CA LEU A 298 7.68 -21.73 7.37
C LEU A 298 7.58 -20.87 6.09
N ALA A 299 6.49 -20.10 5.95
CA ALA A 299 6.32 -19.16 4.84
C ALA A 299 7.39 -18.05 4.87
N SER A 300 7.56 -17.40 6.03
CA SER A 300 8.52 -16.32 6.21
C SER A 300 9.97 -16.78 6.06
N GLU A 301 10.33 -17.97 6.55
CA GLU A 301 11.67 -18.55 6.35
C GLU A 301 11.95 -18.83 4.87
N SER A 302 10.99 -19.44 4.16
CA SER A 302 11.13 -19.75 2.74
C SER A 302 11.38 -18.48 1.91
N LEU A 303 10.64 -17.40 2.21
CA LEU A 303 10.84 -16.11 1.57
C LEU A 303 12.17 -15.45 1.98
N ARG A 304 12.60 -15.60 3.24
CA ARG A 304 13.89 -15.11 3.72
C ARG A 304 15.05 -15.79 2.97
N CYS A 305 15.00 -17.10 2.78
CA CYS A 305 16.00 -17.83 2.00
C CYS A 305 16.03 -17.34 0.54
N ALA A 306 14.87 -17.15 -0.08
CA ALA A 306 14.77 -16.60 -1.43
C ALA A 306 15.37 -15.20 -1.53
N ALA A 307 15.03 -14.31 -0.58
CA ALA A 307 15.56 -12.96 -0.49
C ALA A 307 17.09 -12.96 -0.36
N GLY A 308 17.66 -13.85 0.46
CA GLY A 308 19.11 -14.02 0.59
C GLY A 308 19.77 -14.49 -0.71
N SER A 309 19.21 -15.52 -1.35
CA SER A 309 19.73 -16.09 -2.61
C SER A 309 19.72 -15.06 -3.74
N TRP A 310 18.59 -14.37 -3.95
CA TRP A 310 18.44 -13.39 -5.03
C TRP A 310 19.21 -12.10 -4.79
N SER A 311 19.43 -11.71 -3.52
CA SER A 311 20.31 -10.58 -3.20
C SER A 311 21.77 -10.88 -3.58
N ALA A 312 22.22 -12.12 -3.43
CA ALA A 312 23.58 -12.53 -3.80
C ALA A 312 23.78 -12.65 -5.32
N SER A 313 22.72 -12.98 -6.07
CA SER A 313 22.74 -13.23 -7.51
C SER A 313 22.23 -12.07 -8.38
N LEU A 314 22.17 -10.84 -7.86
CA LEU A 314 21.47 -9.68 -8.46
C LEU A 314 21.80 -9.37 -9.94
N LYS A 315 22.91 -9.91 -10.47
CA LYS A 315 23.34 -9.80 -11.87
C LYS A 315 22.53 -10.67 -12.84
N GLU A 316 21.92 -11.76 -12.37
CA GLU A 316 21.14 -12.69 -13.19
C GLU A 316 19.64 -12.39 -13.08
N MET A 317 18.92 -12.40 -14.21
CA MET A 317 17.46 -12.27 -14.20
C MET A 317 16.83 -13.53 -13.60
N VAL A 318 15.96 -13.35 -12.61
CA VAL A 318 15.16 -14.46 -12.08
C VAL A 318 14.09 -14.82 -13.10
N SER A 319 14.04 -16.09 -13.50
CA SER A 319 13.02 -16.55 -14.46
C SER A 319 11.65 -16.72 -13.79
N VAL A 320 10.57 -16.60 -14.58
CA VAL A 320 9.20 -16.85 -14.09
C VAL A 320 9.05 -18.27 -13.51
N SER A 321 9.69 -19.27 -14.12
CA SER A 321 9.66 -20.66 -13.65
C SER A 321 10.38 -20.82 -12.31
N GLU A 322 11.52 -20.16 -12.13
CA GLU A 322 12.24 -20.15 -10.86
C GLU A 322 11.43 -19.47 -9.76
N ALA A 323 10.86 -18.29 -10.02
CA ALA A 323 10.00 -17.58 -9.07
C ALA A 323 8.77 -18.44 -8.68
N LYS A 324 8.13 -19.09 -9.65
CA LYS A 324 7.00 -20.01 -9.38
C LYS A 324 7.42 -21.19 -8.50
N ARG A 325 8.58 -21.80 -8.77
CA ARG A 325 9.14 -22.89 -7.96
C ARG A 325 9.36 -22.46 -6.50
N THR A 326 9.81 -21.23 -6.28
CA THR A 326 10.04 -20.67 -4.95
C THR A 326 8.74 -20.32 -4.22
N PHE A 327 7.75 -19.74 -4.91
CA PHE A 327 6.53 -19.24 -4.25
C PHE A 327 5.42 -20.28 -4.09
N LEU A 328 5.39 -21.36 -4.88
CA LEU A 328 4.35 -22.40 -4.74
C LEU A 328 4.34 -23.07 -3.34
N PRO A 329 5.49 -23.44 -2.74
CA PRO A 329 5.53 -23.94 -1.35
C PRO A 329 5.03 -22.90 -0.34
N VAL A 330 5.36 -21.62 -0.53
CA VAL A 330 4.90 -20.53 0.34
C VAL A 330 3.38 -20.41 0.27
N LYS A 331 2.80 -20.42 -0.94
CA LYS A 331 1.34 -20.43 -1.14
C LYS A 331 0.68 -21.60 -0.41
N PHE A 332 1.30 -22.78 -0.47
CA PHE A 332 0.79 -23.96 0.24
C PHE A 332 0.70 -23.74 1.75
N TYR A 333 1.73 -23.17 2.39
CA TYR A 333 1.68 -22.84 3.81
C TYR A 333 0.60 -21.81 4.13
N LEU A 334 0.53 -20.73 3.35
CA LEU A 334 -0.45 -19.67 3.55
C LEU A 334 -1.89 -20.17 3.37
N ILE A 335 -2.19 -21.02 2.36
CA ILE A 335 -3.53 -21.60 2.18
C ILE A 335 -3.95 -22.42 3.39
N ASN A 336 -3.06 -23.24 3.94
CA ASN A 336 -3.36 -24.04 5.13
C ASN A 336 -3.58 -23.14 6.35
N ALA A 337 -2.79 -22.06 6.49
CA ALA A 337 -3.00 -21.07 7.55
C ALA A 337 -4.36 -20.36 7.41
N VAL A 338 -4.74 -19.92 6.20
CA VAL A 338 -6.06 -19.32 5.91
C VAL A 338 -7.20 -20.26 6.32
N ARG A 339 -7.09 -21.56 5.99
CA ARG A 339 -8.11 -22.57 6.34
C ARG A 339 -8.28 -22.71 7.85
N ILE A 340 -7.18 -22.71 8.60
CA ILE A 340 -7.21 -22.83 10.07
C ILE A 340 -7.74 -21.53 10.69
N ILE A 341 -7.23 -20.37 10.28
CA ILE A 341 -7.67 -19.05 10.77
C ILE A 341 -9.18 -18.86 10.56
N SER A 342 -9.70 -19.24 9.40
CA SER A 342 -11.13 -19.11 9.07
C SER A 342 -12.04 -19.93 9.98
N GLN A 343 -11.52 -20.98 10.62
CA GLN A 343 -12.27 -21.86 11.53
C GLN A 343 -12.04 -21.54 13.01
N TYR A 344 -10.84 -21.06 13.35
CA TYR A 344 -10.38 -20.82 14.72
C TYR A 344 -10.05 -19.34 14.91
N GLN A 345 -11.04 -18.46 14.68
CA GLN A 345 -10.83 -17.01 14.68
C GLN A 345 -10.42 -16.45 16.05
N ARG A 346 -10.91 -17.04 17.14
CA ARG A 346 -10.57 -16.62 18.51
C ARG A 346 -9.11 -16.91 18.85
N GLU A 347 -8.64 -18.08 18.46
CA GLU A 347 -7.26 -18.51 18.67
C GLU A 347 -6.34 -17.74 17.74
N ALA A 348 -6.74 -17.52 16.49
CA ALA A 348 -6.02 -16.68 15.54
C ALA A 348 -5.89 -15.22 16.03
N LEU A 349 -6.90 -14.70 16.74
CA LEU A 349 -6.82 -13.37 17.36
C LEU A 349 -5.69 -13.27 18.39
N SER A 350 -5.27 -14.36 19.05
CA SER A 350 -4.13 -14.31 19.99
C SER A 350 -2.77 -14.07 19.30
N VAL A 351 -2.69 -14.35 17.99
CA VAL A 351 -1.47 -14.26 17.16
C VAL A 351 -1.65 -13.28 15.99
N TYR A 352 -2.63 -12.37 16.09
CA TYR A 352 -2.97 -11.46 14.99
C TYR A 352 -1.79 -10.60 14.53
N LYS A 353 -0.90 -10.19 15.46
CA LYS A 353 0.27 -9.36 15.15
C LYS A 353 1.23 -10.05 14.19
N ASP A 354 1.45 -11.34 14.37
CA ASP A 354 2.32 -12.14 13.50
C ASP A 354 1.65 -12.44 12.16
N ILE A 355 0.33 -12.62 12.15
CA ILE A 355 -0.47 -12.71 10.92
C ILE A 355 -0.32 -11.42 10.11
N THR A 356 -0.56 -10.26 10.74
CA THR A 356 -0.44 -8.95 10.07
C THR A 356 0.99 -8.69 9.59
N LEU A 357 1.99 -9.02 10.40
CA LEU A 357 3.39 -8.87 10.04
C LEU A 357 3.73 -9.71 8.80
N CYS A 358 3.30 -10.97 8.73
CA CYS A 358 3.52 -11.83 7.58
C CYS A 358 2.97 -11.22 6.28
N VAL A 359 1.74 -10.68 6.33
CA VAL A 359 1.13 -10.00 5.18
C VAL A 359 1.93 -8.78 4.76
N ILE A 360 2.33 -7.94 5.72
CA ILE A 360 3.14 -6.74 5.45
C ILE A 360 4.49 -7.11 4.85
N MET A 361 5.16 -8.14 5.36
CA MET A 361 6.45 -8.61 4.83
C MET A 361 6.34 -9.09 3.39
N ILE A 362 5.29 -9.85 3.05
CA ILE A 362 5.03 -10.31 1.67
C ILE A 362 4.84 -9.10 0.73
N LEU A 363 4.02 -8.12 1.12
CA LEU A 363 3.76 -6.92 0.32
C LEU A 363 5.00 -6.03 0.19
N THR A 364 5.78 -5.89 1.27
CA THR A 364 7.04 -5.14 1.28
C THR A 364 8.07 -5.81 0.37
N PHE A 365 8.15 -7.14 0.43
CA PHE A 365 9.04 -7.92 -0.41
C PHE A 365 8.67 -7.77 -1.89
N ARG A 366 7.38 -7.84 -2.24
CA ARG A 366 6.90 -7.56 -3.61
C ARG A 366 7.40 -6.22 -4.14
N ILE A 367 7.16 -5.14 -3.40
CA ILE A 367 7.55 -3.78 -3.82
C ILE A 367 9.07 -3.66 -3.92
N SER A 368 9.80 -4.30 -3.01
CA SER A 368 11.26 -4.31 -3.06
C SER A 368 11.80 -5.05 -4.28
N LEU A 369 11.16 -6.16 -4.69
CA LEU A 369 11.50 -6.88 -5.91
C LEU A 369 11.21 -6.03 -7.16
N SER A 370 10.12 -5.24 -7.19
CA SER A 370 9.80 -4.39 -8.34
C SER A 370 10.77 -3.22 -8.55
N LYS A 371 11.51 -2.81 -7.50
CA LYS A 371 12.54 -1.76 -7.61
C LYS A 371 13.77 -2.23 -8.40
N VAL A 372 14.00 -3.55 -8.51
CA VAL A 372 15.18 -4.12 -9.17
C VAL A 372 14.77 -4.78 -10.49
N GLU A 373 15.35 -4.32 -11.60
CA GLU A 373 14.97 -4.80 -12.95
C GLU A 373 15.12 -6.32 -13.11
N SER A 374 16.20 -6.91 -12.57
CA SER A 374 16.45 -8.36 -12.65
C SER A 374 15.46 -9.22 -11.85
N LEU A 375 14.67 -8.59 -10.96
CA LEU A 375 13.70 -9.26 -10.07
C LEU A 375 12.24 -8.92 -10.39
N LYS A 376 12.00 -8.16 -11.47
CA LYS A 376 10.66 -7.69 -11.87
C LYS A 376 9.68 -8.84 -12.13
N SER A 377 10.13 -9.86 -12.83
CA SER A 377 9.40 -11.12 -13.06
C SER A 377 9.01 -11.82 -11.76
N ALA A 378 9.90 -11.84 -10.76
CA ALA A 378 9.60 -12.40 -9.44
C ALA A 378 8.53 -11.57 -8.70
N SER A 379 8.58 -10.25 -8.81
CA SER A 379 7.52 -9.37 -8.29
C SER A 379 6.15 -9.67 -8.92
N GLU A 380 6.08 -9.84 -10.24
CA GLU A 380 4.83 -10.18 -10.95
C GLU A 380 4.26 -11.52 -10.49
N VAL A 381 5.11 -12.55 -10.41
CA VAL A 381 4.68 -13.89 -9.95
C VAL A 381 4.24 -13.85 -8.48
N LEU A 382 4.91 -13.09 -7.62
CA LEU A 382 4.51 -12.91 -6.22
C LEU A 382 3.12 -12.27 -6.13
N ALA A 383 2.87 -11.22 -6.92
CA ALA A 383 1.57 -10.55 -6.99
C ALA A 383 0.45 -11.49 -7.47
N GLU A 384 0.73 -12.38 -8.42
CA GLU A 384 -0.23 -13.38 -8.91
C GLU A 384 -0.50 -14.49 -7.87
N ILE A 385 0.54 -15.00 -7.20
CA ILE A 385 0.47 -16.25 -6.43
C ILE A 385 0.24 -16.01 -4.93
N LEU A 386 0.98 -15.08 -4.32
CA LEU A 386 1.06 -14.93 -2.87
C LEU A 386 0.20 -13.80 -2.33
N GLU A 387 0.13 -12.65 -3.01
CA GLU A 387 -0.60 -11.48 -2.53
C GLU A 387 -2.10 -11.75 -2.23
N PRO A 388 -2.88 -12.41 -3.11
CA PRO A 388 -4.27 -12.72 -2.80
C PRO A 388 -4.39 -13.62 -1.57
N THR A 389 -3.51 -14.63 -1.47
CA THR A 389 -3.53 -15.61 -0.36
C THR A 389 -3.13 -14.97 0.96
N SER A 390 -2.17 -14.04 0.97
CA SER A 390 -1.76 -13.33 2.17
C SER A 390 -2.86 -12.39 2.66
N LEU A 391 -3.54 -11.68 1.77
CA LEU A 391 -4.69 -10.83 2.13
C LEU A 391 -5.84 -11.65 2.74
N HIS A 392 -6.08 -12.87 2.25
CA HIS A 392 -7.08 -13.77 2.86
C HIS A 392 -6.77 -14.15 4.32
N LEU A 393 -5.51 -14.11 4.77
CA LEU A 393 -5.17 -14.33 6.18
C LEU A 393 -5.80 -13.26 7.08
N LEU A 394 -5.67 -11.99 6.66
CA LEU A 394 -6.22 -10.86 7.39
C LEU A 394 -7.74 -10.78 7.25
N ASN A 395 -8.28 -10.99 6.05
CA ASN A 395 -9.72 -10.97 5.81
C ASN A 395 -10.45 -12.05 6.61
N GLY A 396 -9.82 -13.20 6.88
CA GLY A 396 -10.38 -14.23 7.77
C GLY A 396 -10.65 -13.75 9.20
N LEU A 397 -9.94 -12.73 9.67
CA LEU A 397 -10.18 -12.07 10.96
C LEU A 397 -11.13 -10.87 10.84
N LEU A 398 -10.93 -10.01 9.82
CA LEU A 398 -11.72 -8.78 9.66
C LEU A 398 -13.18 -9.06 9.27
N ASN A 399 -13.44 -10.05 8.42
CA ASN A 399 -14.79 -10.41 7.95
C ASN A 399 -15.46 -11.49 8.81
N SER A 400 -14.94 -11.76 10.00
CA SER A 400 -15.52 -12.76 10.89
C SER A 400 -16.56 -12.15 11.81
N GLY A 401 -17.80 -12.65 11.74
CA GLY A 401 -18.83 -12.35 12.74
C GLY A 401 -18.53 -12.89 14.15
N GLN A 402 -17.51 -13.73 14.34
CA GLN A 402 -17.08 -14.18 15.67
C GLN A 402 -16.11 -13.21 16.36
N VAL A 403 -15.46 -12.34 15.59
CA VAL A 403 -14.52 -11.33 16.11
C VAL A 403 -15.32 -10.07 16.44
N LYS A 404 -15.31 -9.65 17.70
CA LYS A 404 -15.98 -8.42 18.13
C LYS A 404 -15.36 -7.21 17.44
N GLN A 405 -16.18 -6.19 17.19
CA GLN A 405 -15.77 -4.91 16.61
C GLN A 405 -14.55 -4.30 17.32
N GLU A 406 -14.49 -4.33 18.65
CA GLU A 406 -13.36 -3.84 19.45
C GLU A 406 -12.02 -4.48 19.05
N HIS A 407 -12.03 -5.79 18.79
CA HIS A 407 -10.84 -6.53 18.38
C HIS A 407 -10.47 -6.24 16.91
N LYS A 408 -11.46 -6.03 16.03
CA LYS A 408 -11.18 -5.59 14.65
C LYS A 408 -10.52 -4.21 14.65
N PHE A 409 -10.99 -3.29 15.49
CA PHE A 409 -10.35 -1.98 15.69
C PHE A 409 -8.96 -2.10 16.30
N GLN A 410 -8.74 -3.05 17.22
CA GLN A 410 -7.40 -3.32 17.74
C GLN A 410 -6.42 -3.77 16.65
N ILE A 411 -6.87 -4.62 15.71
CA ILE A 411 -6.07 -5.04 14.55
C ILE A 411 -5.74 -3.83 13.67
N LEU A 412 -6.74 -3.03 13.29
CA LEU A 412 -6.55 -1.84 12.45
C LEU A 412 -5.67 -0.78 13.13
N ASN A 413 -5.83 -0.56 14.43
CA ASN A 413 -4.97 0.32 15.21
C ASN A 413 -3.53 -0.17 15.17
N SER A 414 -3.28 -1.46 15.44
CA SER A 414 -1.93 -2.02 15.39
C SER A 414 -1.29 -1.96 14.00
N LEU A 415 -2.07 -1.95 12.93
CA LEU A 415 -1.56 -1.81 11.56
C LEU A 415 -1.23 -0.34 11.22
N PHE A 416 -2.04 0.58 11.73
CA PHE A 416 -2.09 2.00 11.34
C PHE A 416 -2.11 2.90 12.60
N SER A 417 -1.03 2.82 13.38
CA SER A 417 -0.81 3.69 14.54
C SER A 417 -0.10 4.97 14.14
N ASN A 418 -0.55 6.10 14.70
CA ASN A 418 0.10 7.41 14.57
C ASN A 418 1.13 7.69 15.69
N ASP A 419 1.31 6.74 16.63
CA ASP A 419 2.23 6.83 17.78
C ASP A 419 3.72 6.69 17.39
N SER A 420 4.10 7.30 16.27
CA SER A 420 5.49 7.71 16.07
C SER A 420 5.67 9.08 16.74
N ASP A 421 5.70 9.09 18.07
CA ASP A 421 6.61 10.02 18.74
C ASP A 421 7.98 9.73 18.11
N LEU A 422 8.42 10.62 17.22
CA LEU A 422 9.71 10.61 16.54
C LEU A 422 10.84 10.90 17.55
N GLY A 423 10.86 10.16 18.65
CA GLY A 423 11.99 10.04 19.55
C GLY A 423 13.05 9.21 18.83
N SER A 424 14.16 9.87 18.48
CA SER A 424 15.39 9.26 18.02
C SER A 424 15.81 8.14 18.98
N VAL A 425 15.51 6.89 18.65
CA VAL A 425 16.33 5.76 19.10
C VAL A 425 17.37 5.57 18.01
N ASP A 426 18.57 6.06 18.31
CA ASP A 426 19.76 5.85 17.52
C ASP A 426 19.99 4.37 17.19
N GLU A 427 20.42 4.17 15.95
CA GLU A 427 21.38 3.13 15.54
C GLU A 427 21.07 1.67 15.92
N VAL A 428 20.13 1.07 15.20
CA VAL A 428 20.35 -0.31 14.72
C VAL A 428 20.11 -0.28 13.21
N THR A 429 21.21 -0.33 12.44
CA THR A 429 21.33 -0.39 10.96
C THR A 429 21.76 0.86 10.18
N ASN A 430 22.58 1.76 10.73
CA ASN A 430 23.43 2.63 9.90
C ASN A 430 24.78 1.98 9.59
N ASN A 431 24.75 0.74 9.08
CA ASN A 431 25.97 0.10 8.59
C ASN A 431 25.66 -0.85 7.42
N SER A 432 25.30 -0.28 6.27
CA SER A 432 25.85 -0.63 4.95
C SER A 432 24.92 -0.09 3.87
N GLY A 433 25.46 0.73 2.97
CA GLY A 433 24.85 0.95 1.65
C GLY A 433 24.76 -0.38 0.91
N ASN A 434 23.59 -1.02 1.00
CA ASN A 434 22.99 -1.98 0.09
C ASN A 434 21.73 -2.53 0.78
N ASN A 435 20.56 -2.19 0.22
CA ASN A 435 19.26 -2.74 0.61
C ASN A 435 19.27 -4.27 0.51
N SER A 436 19.64 -4.97 1.58
CA SER A 436 19.50 -6.43 1.60
C SER A 436 18.01 -6.76 1.72
N LEU A 437 17.43 -7.42 0.72
CA LEU A 437 16.04 -7.89 0.76
C LEU A 437 15.78 -8.78 1.99
N HIS A 438 16.85 -9.38 2.53
CA HIS A 438 16.83 -10.19 3.74
C HIS A 438 16.43 -9.40 5.00
N ALA A 439 16.73 -8.10 5.09
CA ALA A 439 16.40 -7.27 6.25
C ALA A 439 14.88 -7.13 6.50
N ILE A 440 14.06 -7.32 5.47
CA ILE A 440 12.59 -7.36 5.60
C ILE A 440 12.17 -8.49 6.55
N PHE A 441 12.93 -9.60 6.54
CA PHE A 441 12.60 -10.82 7.28
C PHE A 441 13.21 -10.93 8.68
N SER A 442 13.93 -9.90 9.14
CA SER A 442 14.45 -9.82 10.51
C SER A 442 13.57 -9.03 11.48
N VAL A 443 12.50 -8.39 10.99
CA VAL A 443 11.59 -7.61 11.84
C VAL A 443 10.70 -8.53 12.67
N SER A 444 10.58 -8.24 13.97
CA SER A 444 9.67 -8.94 14.88
C SER A 444 8.31 -8.25 14.98
N SER A 445 7.27 -8.98 15.42
CA SER A 445 5.93 -8.43 15.61
C SER A 445 5.85 -7.35 16.69
N ASN A 446 6.81 -7.31 17.62
CA ASN A 446 6.90 -6.28 18.66
C ASN A 446 7.52 -4.97 18.15
N THR A 447 8.36 -5.05 17.13
CA THR A 447 9.08 -3.90 16.54
C THR A 447 8.42 -3.41 15.24
N MET A 448 7.29 -4.01 14.87
CA MET A 448 6.62 -3.78 13.58
C MET A 448 6.28 -2.30 13.36
N ASP A 449 5.86 -1.58 14.40
CA ASP A 449 5.36 -0.18 14.34
C ASP A 449 6.44 0.86 14.07
N GLN A 450 7.70 0.53 14.38
CA GLN A 450 8.83 1.45 14.21
C GLN A 450 9.70 1.10 13.00
N ALA A 451 9.44 -0.04 12.35
CA ALA A 451 10.26 -0.54 11.26
C ALA A 451 9.94 0.16 9.93
N LYS A 452 10.64 1.26 9.63
CA LYS A 452 10.50 2.03 8.37
C LYS A 452 10.58 1.17 7.11
N ILE A 453 11.38 0.11 7.11
CA ILE A 453 11.52 -0.83 5.99
C ILE A 453 10.18 -1.45 5.55
N LEU A 454 9.19 -1.53 6.45
CA LEU A 454 7.87 -2.11 6.21
C LEU A 454 6.82 -1.10 5.72
N PHE A 455 7.13 0.21 5.69
CA PHE A 455 6.18 1.24 5.26
C PHE A 455 5.58 0.99 3.87
N PRO A 456 6.35 0.58 2.84
CA PRO A 456 5.76 0.28 1.53
C PRO A 456 4.70 -0.84 1.59
N GLY A 457 4.94 -1.89 2.38
CA GLY A 457 3.98 -2.98 2.55
C GLY A 457 2.74 -2.57 3.34
N ARG A 458 2.88 -1.72 4.35
CA ARG A 458 1.74 -1.15 5.09
C ARG A 458 0.85 -0.31 4.17
N ILE A 459 1.45 0.54 3.34
CA ILE A 459 0.70 1.36 2.37
C ILE A 459 -0.01 0.45 1.37
N ALA A 460 0.68 -0.54 0.79
CA ALA A 460 0.04 -1.48 -0.12
C ALA A 460 -1.10 -2.28 0.54
N LEU A 461 -0.96 -2.65 1.82
CA LEU A 461 -2.03 -3.30 2.58
C LEU A 461 -3.23 -2.36 2.73
N PHE A 462 -2.99 -1.12 3.14
CA PHE A 462 -4.05 -0.11 3.27
C PHE A 462 -4.79 0.14 1.95
N LEU A 463 -4.05 0.30 0.85
CA LEU A 463 -4.63 0.45 -0.48
C LEU A 463 -5.45 -0.78 -0.91
N ASN A 464 -4.99 -1.99 -0.59
CA ASN A 464 -5.76 -3.21 -0.87
C ASN A 464 -7.05 -3.28 -0.03
N LEU A 465 -7.02 -2.86 1.24
CA LEU A 465 -8.22 -2.79 2.09
C LEU A 465 -9.22 -1.76 1.54
N LEU A 466 -8.76 -0.60 1.07
CA LEU A 466 -9.62 0.41 0.44
C LEU A 466 -10.26 -0.12 -0.85
N LYS A 467 -9.47 -0.79 -1.71
CA LYS A 467 -9.97 -1.37 -2.97
C LYS A 467 -10.95 -2.52 -2.76
N SER A 468 -10.74 -3.32 -1.72
CA SER A 468 -11.60 -4.47 -1.36
C SER A 468 -12.71 -4.12 -0.36
N ALA A 469 -12.94 -2.84 -0.09
CA ALA A 469 -13.89 -2.40 0.93
C ALA A 469 -15.33 -2.86 0.71
N ALA A 470 -15.72 -3.13 -0.53
CA ALA A 470 -17.02 -3.71 -0.87
C ALA A 470 -17.23 -5.10 -0.24
N ASP A 471 -16.16 -5.87 -0.06
CA ASP A 471 -16.16 -7.22 0.52
C ASP A 471 -16.00 -7.21 2.06
N LEU A 472 -15.84 -6.02 2.67
CA LEU A 472 -15.64 -5.87 4.11
C LEU A 472 -16.95 -5.56 4.83
N GLU A 473 -17.08 -5.97 6.09
CA GLU A 473 -18.21 -5.61 6.96
C GLU A 473 -18.22 -4.10 7.31
N ASP A 474 -19.40 -3.53 7.59
CA ASP A 474 -19.57 -2.09 7.85
C ASP A 474 -18.72 -1.56 9.01
N ASP A 475 -18.55 -2.36 10.06
CA ASP A 475 -17.71 -2.00 11.20
C ASP A 475 -16.23 -1.88 10.81
N VAL A 476 -15.73 -2.75 9.93
CA VAL A 476 -14.37 -2.68 9.38
C VAL A 476 -14.22 -1.45 8.49
N ARG A 477 -15.20 -1.16 7.61
CA ARG A 477 -15.18 0.04 6.76
C ARG A 477 -15.10 1.31 7.61
N PHE A 478 -15.89 1.38 8.68
CA PHE A 478 -15.85 2.48 9.63
C PHE A 478 -14.47 2.60 10.30
N GLY A 479 -13.88 1.47 10.73
CA GLY A 479 -12.53 1.44 11.29
C GLY A 479 -11.44 1.90 10.30
N ILE A 480 -11.55 1.55 9.03
CA ILE A 480 -10.64 1.99 7.96
C ILE A 480 -10.81 3.49 7.71
N ALA A 481 -12.04 4.00 7.69
CA ALA A 481 -12.31 5.43 7.48
C ALA A 481 -11.62 6.30 8.55
N ARG A 482 -11.63 5.85 9.82
CA ARG A 482 -10.88 6.48 10.93
C ARG A 482 -9.36 6.48 10.77
N LYS A 483 -8.84 5.69 9.85
CA LYS A 483 -7.40 5.55 9.56
C LYS A 483 -6.98 6.22 8.26
N LEU A 484 -7.86 6.96 7.59
CA LEU A 484 -7.48 7.72 6.39
C LEU A 484 -6.41 8.78 6.70
N GLY A 485 -6.45 9.40 7.89
CA GLY A 485 -5.42 10.35 8.33
C GLY A 485 -4.01 9.75 8.36
N TRP A 486 -3.88 8.50 8.84
CA TRP A 486 -2.60 7.77 8.85
C TRP A 486 -1.96 7.69 7.46
N LEU A 487 -2.77 7.55 6.39
CA LEU A 487 -2.24 7.52 5.04
C LEU A 487 -1.58 8.86 4.68
N LEU A 488 -2.16 10.00 5.03
CA LEU A 488 -1.52 11.29 4.75
C LEU A 488 -0.28 11.49 5.62
N ASP A 489 -0.33 11.08 6.89
CA ASP A 489 0.82 11.20 7.81
C ASP A 489 2.03 10.43 7.29
N ILE A 490 1.83 9.22 6.75
CA ILE A 490 2.94 8.40 6.23
C ILE A 490 3.45 8.91 4.87
N LEU A 491 2.63 9.59 4.07
CA LEU A 491 3.05 10.22 2.80
C LEU A 491 4.06 11.35 3.00
N VAL A 492 4.07 11.97 4.18
CA VAL A 492 5.00 13.04 4.55
C VAL A 492 6.40 12.50 4.84
N ASP A 493 6.57 11.18 5.07
CA ASP A 493 7.90 10.60 5.27
C ASP A 493 8.72 10.59 3.97
N GLU A 494 9.98 11.02 4.04
CA GLU A 494 10.86 11.25 2.89
C GLU A 494 11.07 10.02 1.98
N ASP A 495 11.23 8.84 2.59
CA ASP A 495 11.44 7.58 1.88
C ASP A 495 10.16 7.09 1.20
N VAL A 496 9.01 7.41 1.81
CA VAL A 496 7.67 7.06 1.31
C VAL A 496 7.26 7.98 0.18
N TYR A 497 7.43 9.30 0.37
CA TYR A 497 7.19 10.33 -0.63
C TYR A 497 7.92 10.01 -1.94
N SER A 498 9.24 9.83 -1.86
CA SER A 498 10.07 9.47 -3.01
C SER A 498 9.65 8.14 -3.62
N SER A 499 9.36 7.12 -2.81
CA SER A 499 8.89 5.83 -3.30
C SER A 499 7.57 5.93 -4.08
N ILE A 500 6.59 6.73 -3.63
CA ILE A 500 5.26 6.81 -4.26
C ILE A 500 5.29 7.51 -5.61
N LEU A 501 6.14 8.52 -5.77
CA LEU A 501 6.32 9.22 -7.04
C LEU A 501 7.05 8.35 -8.07
N VAL A 502 7.94 7.47 -7.63
CA VAL A 502 8.82 6.70 -8.50
C VAL A 502 8.31 5.28 -8.79
N LEU A 503 7.64 4.65 -7.84
CA LEU A 503 7.22 3.25 -7.96
C LEU A 503 6.11 3.10 -8.98
N GLN A 504 6.28 2.09 -9.84
CA GLN A 504 5.21 1.58 -10.69
C GLN A 504 4.77 0.23 -10.15
N THR A 505 3.46 0.09 -9.91
CA THR A 505 2.86 -1.15 -9.47
C THR A 505 2.22 -1.87 -10.66
N PRO A 506 2.48 -3.17 -10.84
CA PRO A 506 1.77 -3.95 -11.83
C PRO A 506 0.30 -4.06 -11.42
N THR A 507 -0.58 -3.75 -12.37
CA THR A 507 -2.04 -3.83 -12.26
C THR A 507 -2.54 -4.84 -13.29
N VAL A 508 -3.43 -5.74 -12.87
CA VAL A 508 -4.06 -6.72 -13.75
C VAL A 508 -5.33 -6.08 -14.31
N ASN A 509 -5.28 -5.59 -15.54
CA ASN A 509 -6.47 -5.07 -16.19
C ASN A 509 -7.37 -6.21 -16.66
N GLY A 510 -8.63 -6.20 -16.21
CA GLY A 510 -9.61 -7.22 -16.54
C GLY A 510 -10.15 -7.07 -17.96
N SER A 511 -9.62 -7.84 -18.91
CA SER A 511 -10.40 -8.32 -20.06
C SER A 511 -10.00 -9.77 -20.37
N SER A 512 -11.01 -10.61 -20.57
CA SER A 512 -10.96 -12.06 -20.35
C SER A 512 -10.17 -12.90 -21.38
N GLN A 513 -9.31 -12.31 -22.21
CA GLN A 513 -8.60 -13.08 -23.23
C GLN A 513 -7.10 -12.83 -23.39
N ASN A 514 -6.53 -11.77 -22.79
CA ASN A 514 -5.07 -11.61 -22.61
C ASN A 514 -4.82 -10.73 -21.38
N GLN A 515 -4.36 -11.30 -20.26
CA GLN A 515 -3.96 -10.53 -19.09
C GLN A 515 -2.64 -9.79 -19.38
N GLU A 516 -2.75 -8.61 -19.97
CA GLU A 516 -1.62 -7.70 -20.13
C GLU A 516 -1.42 -6.95 -18.81
N LEU A 517 -0.28 -7.16 -18.16
CA LEU A 517 0.09 -6.47 -16.92
C LEU A 517 0.44 -5.02 -17.24
N SER A 518 -0.45 -4.07 -16.91
CA SER A 518 -0.16 -2.64 -17.04
C SER A 518 0.57 -2.13 -15.81
N TYR A 519 1.66 -1.40 -16.01
CA TYR A 519 2.37 -0.71 -14.94
C TYR A 519 1.73 0.65 -14.72
N GLN A 520 1.17 0.87 -13.53
CA GLN A 520 0.58 2.15 -13.14
C GLN A 520 1.43 2.79 -12.03
N PRO A 521 1.65 4.11 -12.05
CA PRO A 521 2.30 4.81 -10.94
C PRO A 521 1.58 4.55 -9.61
N MET A 522 2.35 4.37 -8.54
CA MET A 522 1.83 4.08 -7.20
C MET A 522 0.91 5.21 -6.72
N PHE A 523 1.23 6.46 -7.04
CA PHE A 523 0.36 7.61 -6.80
C PHE A 523 -1.05 7.45 -7.40
N CYS A 524 -1.15 7.01 -8.65
CA CYS A 524 -2.46 6.78 -9.27
C CYS A 524 -3.21 5.61 -8.61
N SER A 525 -2.48 4.58 -8.14
CA SER A 525 -3.06 3.52 -7.32
C SER A 525 -3.62 4.02 -5.98
N VAL A 526 -2.96 5.00 -5.34
CA VAL A 526 -3.44 5.67 -4.12
C VAL A 526 -4.76 6.39 -4.40
N LEU A 527 -4.78 7.26 -5.42
CA LEU A 527 -5.99 7.99 -5.81
C LEU A 527 -7.14 7.05 -6.16
N HIS A 528 -6.87 6.00 -6.95
CA HIS A 528 -7.89 5.05 -7.35
C HIS A 528 -8.46 4.28 -6.15
N ALA A 529 -7.63 3.86 -5.20
CA ALA A 529 -8.09 3.18 -3.99
C ALA A 529 -9.00 4.07 -3.13
N LEU A 530 -8.61 5.34 -2.94
CA LEU A 530 -9.40 6.31 -2.18
C LEU A 530 -10.74 6.60 -2.85
N LYS A 531 -10.76 6.81 -4.17
CA LYS A 531 -12.00 7.00 -4.95
C LYS A 531 -12.93 5.80 -4.83
N THR A 532 -12.41 4.58 -4.98
CA THR A 532 -13.18 3.34 -4.81
C THR A 532 -13.77 3.24 -3.40
N PHE A 533 -12.99 3.57 -2.37
CA PHE A 533 -13.47 3.58 -0.99
C PHE A 533 -14.58 4.60 -0.74
N MET A 534 -14.46 5.82 -1.29
CA MET A 534 -15.50 6.85 -1.20
C MET A 534 -16.82 6.38 -1.82
N ILE A 535 -16.77 5.71 -2.98
CA ILE A 535 -17.96 5.14 -3.62
C ILE A 535 -18.64 4.12 -2.69
N VAL A 536 -17.87 3.17 -2.15
CA VAL A 536 -18.40 2.10 -1.30
C VAL A 536 -18.97 2.65 0.01
N THR A 537 -18.33 3.65 0.60
CA THR A 537 -18.72 4.19 1.92
C THR A 537 -19.81 5.25 1.87
N SER A 538 -20.10 5.82 0.70
CA SER A 538 -21.08 6.90 0.50
C SER A 538 -22.47 6.64 1.10
N SER A 539 -22.91 5.38 1.16
CA SER A 539 -24.20 4.96 1.71
C SER A 539 -24.12 4.40 3.13
N SER A 540 -22.95 4.44 3.76
CA SER A 540 -22.66 3.83 5.07
C SER A 540 -22.39 4.88 6.15
N LEU A 541 -22.44 4.47 7.43
CA LEU A 541 -22.05 5.34 8.55
C LEU A 541 -20.57 5.74 8.51
N ALA A 542 -19.73 5.06 7.74
CA ALA A 542 -18.32 5.41 7.54
C ALA A 542 -18.16 6.72 6.77
N TRP A 543 -19.16 7.15 5.99
CA TRP A 543 -19.09 8.41 5.24
C TRP A 543 -18.79 9.62 6.12
N GLY A 544 -19.36 9.68 7.33
CA GLY A 544 -19.12 10.80 8.24
C GLY A 544 -17.64 10.96 8.62
N GLU A 545 -16.91 9.85 8.77
CA GLU A 545 -15.47 9.87 9.04
C GLU A 545 -14.67 10.25 7.79
N VAL A 546 -15.12 9.83 6.59
CA VAL A 546 -14.53 10.25 5.30
C VAL A 546 -14.71 11.75 5.07
N GLU A 547 -15.90 12.29 5.35
CA GLU A 547 -16.19 13.71 5.25
C GLU A 547 -15.32 14.52 6.23
N SER A 548 -15.19 14.09 7.48
CA SER A 548 -14.30 14.73 8.46
C SER A 548 -12.85 14.72 7.97
N PHE A 549 -12.37 13.58 7.48
CA PHE A 549 -11.02 13.45 6.91
C PHE A 549 -10.78 14.44 5.77
N LEU A 550 -11.72 14.60 4.83
CA LEU A 550 -11.58 15.53 3.72
C LEU A 550 -11.59 17.00 4.18
N LEU A 551 -12.39 17.33 5.20
CA LEU A 551 -12.50 18.69 5.75
C LEU A 551 -11.28 19.09 6.59
N GLU A 552 -10.79 18.19 7.45
CA GLU A 552 -9.60 18.41 8.29
C GLU A 552 -8.35 18.65 7.44
N ASN A 553 -8.28 18.02 6.26
CA ASN A 553 -7.12 18.08 5.38
C ASN A 553 -7.27 19.06 4.21
N LEU A 554 -8.30 19.91 4.23
CA LEU A 554 -8.60 20.87 3.16
C LEU A 554 -7.43 21.81 2.83
N PHE A 555 -6.63 22.15 3.85
CA PHE A 555 -5.45 23.02 3.74
C PHE A 555 -4.18 22.32 4.18
N HIS A 556 -4.07 21.02 3.88
CA HIS A 556 -2.92 20.23 4.27
C HIS A 556 -1.61 20.89 3.80
N PRO A 557 -0.61 21.07 4.68
CA PRO A 557 0.62 21.82 4.37
C PRO A 557 1.53 21.12 3.34
N HIS A 558 1.46 19.79 3.28
CA HIS A 558 2.19 19.00 2.29
C HIS A 558 1.47 18.99 0.94
N PHE A 559 2.15 19.44 -0.12
CA PHE A 559 1.62 19.54 -1.49
C PHE A 559 0.99 18.24 -1.99
N LEU A 560 1.70 17.10 -1.94
CA LEU A 560 1.14 15.82 -2.41
C LEU A 560 -0.19 15.44 -1.74
N CYS A 561 -0.32 15.71 -0.44
CA CYS A 561 -1.53 15.42 0.31
C CYS A 561 -2.64 16.41 -0.07
N TRP A 562 -2.30 17.69 -0.28
CA TRP A 562 -3.23 18.70 -0.77
C TRP A 562 -3.78 18.33 -2.16
N GLU A 563 -2.94 17.82 -3.06
CA GLU A 563 -3.33 17.35 -4.40
C GLU A 563 -4.27 16.15 -4.31
N ILE A 564 -3.98 15.20 -3.42
CA ILE A 564 -4.86 14.05 -3.17
C ILE A 564 -6.23 14.54 -2.69
N ILE A 565 -6.27 15.38 -1.65
CA ILE A 565 -7.52 15.88 -1.08
C ILE A 565 -8.31 16.68 -2.12
N THR A 566 -7.65 17.55 -2.87
CA THR A 566 -8.27 18.34 -3.93
C THR A 566 -8.88 17.44 -5.00
N GLU A 567 -8.16 16.42 -5.47
CA GLU A 567 -8.67 15.48 -6.47
C GLU A 567 -9.84 14.64 -5.93
N LEU A 568 -9.85 14.29 -4.64
CA LEU A 568 -10.98 13.59 -4.01
C LEU A 568 -12.24 14.46 -3.92
N TRP A 569 -12.08 15.74 -3.55
CA TRP A 569 -13.20 16.68 -3.56
C TRP A 569 -13.74 16.88 -4.98
N CYS A 570 -12.87 17.07 -5.97
CA CYS A 570 -13.26 17.16 -7.39
C CYS A 570 -13.99 15.90 -7.84
N PHE A 571 -13.47 14.71 -7.51
CA PHE A 571 -14.11 13.44 -7.85
C PHE A 571 -15.52 13.32 -7.26
N MET A 572 -15.68 13.62 -5.97
CA MET A 572 -16.97 13.58 -5.31
C MET A 572 -17.94 14.58 -5.93
N LEU A 573 -17.53 15.84 -6.17
CA LEU A 573 -18.40 16.85 -6.76
C LEU A 573 -18.82 16.53 -8.21
N ARG A 574 -17.99 15.81 -8.97
CA ARG A 574 -18.34 15.34 -10.32
C ARG A 574 -19.36 14.19 -10.32
N HIS A 575 -19.43 13.40 -9.26
CA HIS A 575 -20.18 12.13 -9.25
C HIS A 575 -21.25 12.01 -8.15
N ALA A 576 -21.29 12.94 -7.20
CA ALA A 576 -22.28 12.94 -6.11
C ALA A 576 -23.68 13.28 -6.61
N GLU A 577 -24.69 12.83 -5.86
CA GLU A 577 -26.08 13.24 -6.09
C GLU A 577 -26.25 14.76 -5.84
N PRO A 578 -27.16 15.44 -6.56
CA PRO A 578 -27.34 16.89 -6.45
C PRO A 578 -27.57 17.39 -5.02
N ASP A 579 -28.30 16.64 -4.20
CA ASP A 579 -28.60 17.01 -2.81
C ASP A 579 -27.34 17.04 -1.93
N MET A 580 -26.47 16.03 -2.07
CA MET A 580 -25.20 15.94 -1.36
C MET A 580 -24.23 17.04 -1.82
N MET A 581 -24.17 17.30 -3.14
CA MET A 581 -23.39 18.38 -3.72
C MET A 581 -23.83 19.75 -3.17
N ASN A 582 -25.14 20.01 -3.13
CA ASN A 582 -25.71 21.25 -2.61
C ASN A 582 -25.37 21.47 -1.12
N ASP A 583 -25.48 20.43 -0.28
CA ASP A 583 -25.14 20.50 1.14
C ASP A 583 -23.67 20.89 1.36
N ILE A 584 -22.76 20.30 0.58
CA ILE A 584 -21.33 20.58 0.66
C ILE A 584 -20.99 21.99 0.19
N ILE A 585 -21.55 22.42 -0.94
CA ILE A 585 -21.38 23.80 -1.44
C ILE A 585 -21.89 24.78 -0.38
N TYR A 586 -23.05 24.52 0.22
CA TYR A 586 -23.59 25.35 1.29
C TYR A 586 -22.65 25.43 2.50
N LYS A 587 -22.09 24.29 2.95
CA LYS A 587 -21.10 24.24 4.03
C LYS A 587 -19.84 25.05 3.70
N LEU A 588 -19.28 24.92 2.50
CA LEU A 588 -18.11 25.67 2.05
C LEU A 588 -18.38 27.18 1.97
N PHE A 589 -19.53 27.59 1.45
CA PHE A 589 -19.94 28.99 1.45
C PHE A 589 -20.20 29.53 2.85
N SER A 590 -20.70 28.69 3.76
CA SER A 590 -20.82 29.04 5.17
C SER A 590 -19.44 29.29 5.78
N LEU A 591 -18.45 28.40 5.55
CA LEU A 591 -17.07 28.57 6.02
C LEU A 591 -16.40 29.82 5.42
N LEU A 592 -16.61 30.07 4.12
CA LEU A 592 -16.11 31.25 3.43
C LEU A 592 -16.66 32.55 4.06
N ARG A 593 -17.92 32.55 4.50
CA ARG A 593 -18.52 33.69 5.22
C ARG A 593 -17.97 33.85 6.64
N HIS A 594 -17.76 32.74 7.35
CA HIS A 594 -17.20 32.78 8.70
C HIS A 594 -15.76 33.31 8.72
N THR A 595 -15.01 33.09 7.63
CA THR A 595 -13.60 33.55 7.48
C THR A 595 -13.48 34.93 6.83
N ALA A 596 -14.61 35.56 6.45
CA ALA A 596 -14.64 36.84 5.75
C ALA A 596 -14.31 38.01 6.69
N ALA A 597 -13.07 38.50 6.60
CA ALA A 597 -12.62 39.74 7.20
C ALA A 597 -12.02 40.66 6.11
N PRO A 598 -12.14 42.00 6.22
CA PRO A 598 -11.58 42.92 5.21
C PRO A 598 -10.08 42.73 4.96
N GLU A 599 -9.33 42.39 6.02
CA GLU A 599 -7.88 42.20 5.98
C GLU A 599 -7.45 40.85 5.40
N SER A 600 -8.27 39.80 5.54
CA SER A 600 -7.93 38.44 5.11
C SER A 600 -7.89 38.29 3.58
N VAL A 601 -8.59 39.15 2.83
CA VAL A 601 -8.62 39.14 1.36
C VAL A 601 -7.24 39.42 0.75
N LEU A 602 -6.39 40.21 1.43
CA LEU A 602 -5.10 40.68 0.92
C LEU A 602 -3.97 39.65 1.09
N PHE A 603 -4.16 38.64 1.94
CA PHE A 603 -3.16 37.61 2.22
C PHE A 603 -3.53 36.31 1.50
N PRO A 604 -2.77 35.87 0.47
CA PRO A 604 -3.08 34.65 -0.28
C PRO A 604 -3.16 33.38 0.56
N SER A 605 -2.45 33.35 1.69
CA SER A 605 -2.45 32.23 2.64
C SER A 605 -3.60 32.28 3.66
N SER A 606 -4.46 33.31 3.62
CA SER A 606 -5.57 33.42 4.57
C SER A 606 -6.59 32.30 4.35
N PRO A 607 -7.30 31.86 5.42
CA PRO A 607 -8.36 30.88 5.28
C PRO A 607 -9.42 31.28 4.24
N LEU A 608 -9.75 32.58 4.17
CA LEU A 608 -10.69 33.11 3.18
C LEU A 608 -10.20 32.88 1.75
N ARG A 609 -8.94 33.22 1.45
CA ARG A 609 -8.33 33.07 0.12
C ARG A 609 -8.14 31.60 -0.25
N LYS A 610 -7.78 30.75 0.71
CA LYS A 610 -7.67 29.30 0.48
C LYS A 610 -9.02 28.62 0.20
N ILE A 611 -10.08 28.98 0.93
CA ILE A 611 -11.44 28.47 0.64
C ILE A 611 -11.93 29.00 -0.71
N ALA A 612 -11.67 30.28 -1.02
CA ALA A 612 -12.01 30.87 -2.31
C ALA A 612 -11.33 30.13 -3.48
N ARG A 613 -10.03 29.86 -3.39
CA ARG A 613 -9.29 29.06 -4.38
C ARG A 613 -9.93 27.70 -4.60
N LEU A 614 -10.26 27.00 -3.52
CA LEU A 614 -10.89 25.69 -3.57
C LEU A 614 -12.25 25.75 -4.31
N ILE A 615 -13.08 26.74 -4.01
CA ILE A 615 -14.36 26.95 -4.72
C ILE A 615 -14.12 27.27 -6.20
N CYS A 616 -13.11 28.06 -6.55
CA CYS A 616 -12.77 28.33 -7.94
C CYS A 616 -12.34 27.05 -8.67
N MET A 617 -11.44 26.23 -8.08
CA MET A 617 -11.06 24.93 -8.66
C MET A 617 -12.28 24.02 -8.87
N PHE A 618 -13.18 23.99 -7.89
CA PHE A 618 -14.43 23.24 -7.94
C PHE A 618 -15.31 23.69 -9.11
N VAL A 619 -15.42 24.99 -9.36
CA VAL A 619 -16.15 25.53 -10.53
C VAL A 619 -15.45 25.13 -11.83
N THR A 620 -14.13 25.24 -11.91
CA THR A 620 -13.34 24.89 -13.11
C THR A 620 -13.49 23.43 -13.53
N TYR A 621 -13.59 22.53 -12.55
CA TYR A 621 -13.61 21.08 -12.78
C TYR A 621 -14.96 20.41 -12.49
N GLY A 622 -16.00 21.21 -12.22
CA GLY A 622 -17.33 20.79 -11.80
C GLY A 622 -18.31 20.51 -12.95
N THR A 623 -19.48 19.98 -12.62
CA THR A 623 -20.58 19.83 -13.59
C THR A 623 -21.34 21.16 -13.78
N GLU A 624 -22.04 21.34 -14.90
CA GLU A 624 -22.81 22.56 -15.18
C GLU A 624 -23.80 22.92 -14.05
N LEU A 625 -24.50 21.91 -13.51
CA LEU A 625 -25.39 22.04 -12.36
C LEU A 625 -24.70 22.60 -11.11
N MET A 626 -23.44 22.22 -10.89
CA MET A 626 -22.66 22.67 -9.76
C MET A 626 -22.24 24.13 -9.90
N VAL A 627 -21.82 24.52 -11.10
CA VAL A 627 -21.48 25.90 -11.44
C VAL A 627 -22.69 26.82 -11.21
N ASP A 628 -23.87 26.40 -11.66
CA ASP A 628 -25.13 27.11 -11.44
C ASP A 628 -25.45 27.27 -9.96
N GLN A 629 -25.22 26.24 -9.14
CA GLN A 629 -25.48 26.30 -7.70
C GLN A 629 -24.49 27.19 -6.95
N VAL A 630 -23.21 27.16 -7.31
CA VAL A 630 -22.19 28.08 -6.80
C VAL A 630 -22.56 29.52 -7.17
N TYR A 631 -22.93 29.76 -8.43
CA TYR A 631 -23.39 31.07 -8.90
C TYR A 631 -24.63 31.55 -8.15
N ASN A 632 -25.65 30.70 -7.98
CA ASN A 632 -26.85 31.04 -7.22
C ASN A 632 -26.56 31.27 -5.73
N SER A 633 -25.57 30.58 -5.15
CA SER A 633 -25.13 30.79 -3.77
C SER A 633 -24.41 32.13 -3.58
N ILE A 634 -23.69 32.56 -4.62
CA ILE A 634 -22.98 33.84 -4.72
C ILE A 634 -23.98 34.99 -4.98
N VAL A 635 -24.92 34.85 -5.91
CA VAL A 635 -25.85 35.91 -6.34
C VAL A 635 -27.09 36.00 -5.46
N GLY A 636 -27.58 34.87 -4.95
CA GLY A 636 -28.82 34.76 -4.20
C GLY A 636 -28.77 35.19 -2.73
N ASN A 637 -27.59 35.51 -2.18
CA ASN A 637 -27.43 35.85 -0.76
C ASN A 637 -27.16 37.36 -0.52
N ASN A 638 -28.01 37.93 0.34
CA ASN A 638 -28.18 39.36 0.59
C ASN A 638 -26.93 40.18 0.95
N ARG A 639 -27.03 41.48 0.62
CA ARG A 639 -26.13 42.63 0.86
C ARG A 639 -25.58 42.77 2.30
N SER A 640 -24.67 41.91 2.73
CA SER A 640 -23.88 42.09 3.96
C SER A 640 -22.49 42.67 3.66
N GLN A 641 -21.86 43.37 4.60
CA GLN A 641 -20.48 43.89 4.40
C GLN A 641 -19.46 42.77 4.11
N CYS A 642 -19.69 41.56 4.62
CA CYS A 642 -18.85 40.38 4.35
C CYS A 642 -18.97 39.88 2.90
N SER A 643 -20.05 40.20 2.17
CA SER A 643 -20.21 39.76 0.78
C SER A 643 -19.14 40.37 -0.12
N SER A 644 -18.79 41.67 0.08
CA SER A 644 -17.75 42.35 -0.69
C SER A 644 -16.38 41.68 -0.53
N SER A 645 -16.00 41.26 0.68
CA SER A 645 -14.73 40.56 0.94
C SER A 645 -14.71 39.17 0.29
N VAL A 646 -15.84 38.46 0.34
CA VAL A 646 -16.00 37.13 -0.31
C VAL A 646 -15.89 37.23 -1.83
N TYR A 647 -16.60 38.18 -2.47
CA TYR A 647 -16.47 38.43 -3.91
C TYR A 647 -15.04 38.78 -4.29
N THR A 648 -14.39 39.65 -3.51
CA THR A 648 -13.00 40.06 -3.79
C THR A 648 -12.03 38.88 -3.68
N ALA A 649 -12.20 38.01 -2.68
CA ALA A 649 -11.35 36.83 -2.52
C ALA A 649 -11.51 35.81 -3.66
N LEU A 650 -12.75 35.55 -4.12
CA LEU A 650 -13.02 34.67 -5.27
C LEU A 650 -12.40 35.23 -6.55
N ILE A 651 -12.57 36.53 -6.81
CA ILE A 651 -11.99 37.21 -7.97
C ILE A 651 -10.46 37.16 -7.96
N MET A 652 -9.84 37.31 -6.78
CA MET A 652 -8.36 37.31 -6.66
C MET A 652 -7.73 35.92 -6.81
N GLU A 653 -8.47 34.83 -6.64
CA GLU A 653 -7.94 33.46 -6.79
C GLU A 653 -8.17 32.90 -8.19
N GLU A 654 -9.26 33.29 -8.87
CA GLU A 654 -9.47 32.96 -10.29
C GLU A 654 -8.42 33.62 -11.22
N SER A 655 -7.79 34.71 -10.77
CA SER A 655 -6.83 35.49 -11.55
C SER A 655 -5.34 35.23 -11.25
N MET A 656 -4.98 34.24 -10.42
CA MET A 656 -3.61 34.10 -9.86
C MET A 656 -3.03 32.68 -9.95
N GLU A 657 -3.28 31.96 -11.04
CA GLU A 657 -2.46 30.80 -11.42
C GLU A 657 -1.27 31.24 -12.29
N GLU A 658 -0.27 31.88 -11.68
CA GLU A 658 1.17 31.54 -11.84
C GLU A 658 2.11 32.55 -11.15
N LYS A 659 2.96 31.99 -10.27
CA LYS A 659 4.20 32.53 -9.65
C LYS A 659 4.05 33.52 -8.50
N SER A 660 4.14 32.95 -7.30
CA SER A 660 4.45 33.63 -6.04
C SER A 660 5.93 34.06 -5.95
N SER A 661 6.19 35.37 -5.84
CA SER A 661 7.12 35.97 -4.85
C SER A 661 7.37 37.47 -5.14
N GLU A 662 6.58 38.37 -4.55
CA GLU A 662 7.00 39.64 -3.91
C GLU A 662 5.77 40.51 -3.54
N PRO A 663 5.80 41.29 -2.44
CA PRO A 663 4.64 42.04 -1.96
C PRO A 663 4.50 43.37 -2.71
N CYS A 664 3.34 43.60 -3.35
CA CYS A 664 3.07 44.87 -4.02
C CYS A 664 2.30 45.84 -3.10
N ILE A 665 2.89 47.00 -2.83
CA ILE A 665 2.30 48.12 -2.12
C ILE A 665 1.53 49.01 -3.10
N SER A 666 0.22 49.10 -2.87
CA SER A 666 -0.75 50.17 -3.21
C SER A 666 -0.86 50.69 -4.66
N GLY A 667 -2.09 50.65 -5.19
CA GLY A 667 -2.53 51.54 -6.28
C GLY A 667 -3.61 50.92 -7.17
N ILE A 668 -4.86 50.99 -6.72
CA ILE A 668 -6.06 50.46 -7.40
C ILE A 668 -6.26 51.12 -8.77
N TYR A 669 -5.79 50.49 -9.85
CA TYR A 669 -6.30 50.66 -11.22
C TYR A 669 -6.13 49.33 -11.97
N GLY A 670 -7.22 48.56 -12.03
CA GLY A 670 -7.27 47.26 -12.72
C GLY A 670 -8.36 46.33 -12.20
N ALA A 671 -8.77 46.50 -10.93
CA ALA A 671 -9.76 45.64 -10.27
C ALA A 671 -11.08 45.41 -11.04
N PRO A 672 -11.67 46.39 -11.77
CA PRO A 672 -12.86 46.13 -12.59
C PRO A 672 -12.60 45.29 -13.84
N VAL A 673 -11.38 45.35 -14.41
CA VAL A 673 -10.97 44.59 -15.60
C VAL A 673 -10.62 43.15 -15.20
N PHE A 674 -9.99 42.98 -14.03
CA PHE A 674 -9.75 41.67 -13.41
C PHE A 674 -11.05 41.01 -12.92
N ALA A 675 -12.01 41.79 -12.42
CA ALA A 675 -13.35 41.30 -12.08
C ALA A 675 -14.17 40.90 -13.33
N LEU A 676 -14.00 41.60 -14.46
CA LEU A 676 -14.64 41.25 -15.73
C LEU A 676 -13.99 40.02 -16.37
N SER A 677 -12.66 39.85 -16.22
CA SER A 677 -11.92 38.65 -16.62
C SER A 677 -12.46 37.38 -15.96
N ALA A 678 -12.53 37.41 -14.63
CA ALA A 678 -13.04 36.34 -13.77
C ALA A 678 -14.53 36.03 -14.05
N ALA A 679 -15.36 37.06 -14.22
CA ALA A 679 -16.79 36.87 -14.52
C ALA A 679 -17.07 36.28 -15.91
N VAL A 680 -16.19 36.46 -16.90
CA VAL A 680 -16.41 35.95 -18.27
C VAL A 680 -15.80 34.54 -18.45
N GLN A 681 -14.84 34.13 -17.62
CA GLN A 681 -14.32 32.75 -17.59
C GLN A 681 -15.37 31.73 -17.08
N SER A 682 -16.34 32.17 -16.27
CA SER A 682 -17.36 31.33 -15.63
C SER A 682 -18.73 31.29 -16.35
N LEU A 683 -18.88 31.92 -17.52
CA LEU A 683 -20.16 32.02 -18.25
C LEU A 683 -20.07 31.47 -19.68
N GLN A 684 -20.66 30.31 -19.94
CA GLN A 684 -21.23 29.98 -21.26
C GLN A 684 -22.69 30.45 -21.32
N VAL A 685 -22.94 31.74 -21.08
CA VAL A 685 -24.26 32.34 -21.27
C VAL A 685 -24.15 33.44 -22.32
N SER A 686 -24.96 33.32 -23.36
CA SER A 686 -25.09 34.26 -24.48
C SER A 686 -25.20 35.73 -24.02
N LEU A 687 -24.11 36.48 -24.09
CA LEU A 687 -24.07 37.93 -23.80
C LEU A 687 -23.25 38.65 -24.89
N SER A 688 -23.80 38.67 -26.11
CA SER A 688 -23.18 39.18 -27.33
C SER A 688 -22.65 40.62 -27.26
N ASP A 689 -23.11 41.43 -26.29
CA ASP A 689 -22.73 42.84 -26.15
C ASP A 689 -21.53 43.12 -25.23
N THR A 690 -21.11 42.14 -24.41
CA THR A 690 -19.98 42.31 -23.47
C THR A 690 -18.70 41.70 -24.02
N GLU A 691 -18.83 40.57 -24.72
CA GLU A 691 -17.75 39.83 -25.39
C GLU A 691 -17.09 40.69 -26.49
N MET A 692 -17.90 41.40 -27.31
CA MET A 692 -17.41 42.32 -28.34
C MET A 692 -16.72 43.57 -27.75
N LYS A 693 -17.05 43.97 -26.51
CA LYS A 693 -16.39 45.09 -25.82
C LYS A 693 -15.00 44.72 -25.32
N THR A 694 -14.76 43.46 -24.95
CA THR A 694 -13.43 42.94 -24.58
C THR A 694 -12.47 42.98 -25.77
N LEU A 695 -12.91 42.53 -26.95
CA LEU A 695 -12.15 42.62 -28.20
C LEU A 695 -11.90 44.08 -28.63
N LYS A 696 -12.91 44.96 -28.49
CA LYS A 696 -12.80 46.41 -28.72
C LYS A 696 -11.91 47.14 -27.73
N PHE A 697 -11.65 46.58 -26.55
CA PHE A 697 -10.76 47.15 -25.53
C PHE A 697 -9.29 46.73 -25.74
N LEU A 698 -9.05 45.53 -26.29
CA LEU A 698 -7.72 44.99 -26.60
C LEU A 698 -6.95 45.86 -27.61
N LEU A 699 -7.60 46.30 -28.70
CA LEU A 699 -7.01 47.15 -29.74
C LEU A 699 -6.52 48.52 -29.22
N PRO A 700 -7.34 49.30 -28.46
CA PRO A 700 -6.89 50.51 -27.77
C PRO A 700 -5.78 50.26 -26.76
N MET A 701 -5.72 49.09 -26.12
CA MET A 701 -4.65 48.75 -25.18
C MET A 701 -3.31 48.49 -25.85
N ILE A 702 -3.30 47.73 -26.94
CA ILE A 702 -2.10 47.55 -27.78
C ILE A 702 -1.59 48.91 -28.28
N ARG A 703 -2.50 49.80 -28.71
CA ARG A 703 -2.15 51.16 -29.18
C ARG A 703 -1.67 52.08 -28.05
N LYS A 704 -2.24 51.98 -26.84
CA LYS A 704 -1.81 52.78 -25.68
C LYS A 704 -0.47 52.32 -25.13
N TYR A 705 -0.20 51.02 -25.11
CA TYR A 705 1.13 50.48 -24.81
C TYR A 705 2.17 51.03 -25.81
N LYS A 706 1.84 50.98 -27.12
CA LYS A 706 2.70 51.47 -28.20
C LYS A 706 3.02 52.97 -28.11
N ASN A 707 2.08 53.78 -27.62
CA ASN A 707 2.21 55.23 -27.58
C ASN A 707 2.67 55.78 -26.21
N SER A 708 2.85 54.93 -25.19
CA SER A 708 3.30 55.35 -23.85
C SER A 708 4.81 55.57 -23.82
N THR A 709 5.26 56.69 -23.25
CA THR A 709 6.69 57.01 -23.04
C THR A 709 7.16 56.73 -21.60
N ASP A 710 6.25 56.36 -20.70
CA ASP A 710 6.53 56.06 -19.29
C ASP A 710 6.65 54.54 -19.06
N ASN A 711 7.80 54.11 -18.52
CA ASN A 711 8.13 52.71 -18.27
C ASN A 711 7.26 52.05 -17.19
N GLN A 712 6.76 52.79 -16.19
CA GLN A 712 5.86 52.23 -15.17
C GLN A 712 4.45 52.00 -15.73
N ILE A 713 3.99 52.93 -16.58
CA ILE A 713 2.70 52.81 -17.28
C ILE A 713 2.76 51.71 -18.35
N LYS A 714 3.91 51.54 -19.01
CA LYS A 714 4.14 50.41 -19.92
C LYS A 714 4.10 49.06 -19.20
N ASP A 715 4.71 48.94 -18.02
CA ASP A 715 4.66 47.69 -17.23
C ASP A 715 3.22 47.31 -16.87
N LEU A 716 2.42 48.29 -16.45
CA LEU A 716 0.99 48.09 -16.16
C LEU A 716 0.21 47.64 -17.40
N TYR A 717 0.41 48.29 -18.55
CA TYR A 717 -0.24 47.91 -19.80
C TYR A 717 0.26 46.56 -20.35
N CYS A 718 1.51 46.19 -20.10
CA CYS A 718 2.08 44.89 -20.49
C CYS A 718 1.39 43.77 -19.70
N LYS A 719 1.29 43.90 -18.37
CA LYS A 719 0.55 42.96 -17.52
C LYS A 719 -0.92 42.85 -17.93
N LEU A 720 -1.58 44.00 -18.14
CA LEU A 720 -2.98 44.02 -18.58
C LEU A 720 -3.17 43.36 -19.96
N LEU A 721 -2.22 43.56 -20.89
CA LEU A 721 -2.25 42.97 -22.22
C LEU A 721 -2.06 41.45 -22.14
N GLY A 722 -1.12 40.96 -21.33
CA GLY A 722 -0.93 39.53 -21.11
C GLY A 722 -2.19 38.86 -20.60
N GLU A 723 -2.85 39.44 -19.62
CA GLU A 723 -4.10 38.92 -19.05
C GLU A 723 -5.24 38.95 -20.07
N LEU A 724 -5.40 40.03 -20.83
CA LEU A 724 -6.40 40.10 -21.90
C LEU A 724 -6.18 39.06 -23.00
N LEU A 725 -4.93 38.73 -23.35
CA LEU A 725 -4.63 37.66 -24.30
C LEU A 725 -5.03 36.28 -23.75
N GLY A 726 -4.77 36.03 -22.46
CA GLY A 726 -5.19 34.81 -21.76
C GLY A 726 -6.71 34.69 -21.64
N ILE A 727 -7.43 35.79 -21.47
CA ILE A 727 -8.90 35.81 -21.46
C ILE A 727 -9.46 35.45 -22.84
N VAL A 728 -8.94 36.09 -23.89
CA VAL A 728 -9.43 35.88 -25.26
C VAL A 728 -9.14 34.47 -25.76
N SER A 729 -8.03 33.83 -25.34
CA SER A 729 -7.68 32.46 -25.75
C SER A 729 -8.75 31.41 -25.39
N HIS A 730 -9.54 31.66 -24.36
CA HIS A 730 -10.61 30.77 -23.90
C HIS A 730 -11.98 31.06 -24.55
N MET A 731 -12.11 32.16 -25.30
CA MET A 731 -13.38 32.63 -25.89
C MET A 731 -13.48 32.31 -27.38
N LYS A 732 -13.77 31.04 -27.71
CA LYS A 732 -13.78 30.51 -29.09
C LYS A 732 -14.60 31.35 -30.09
N HIS A 733 -15.74 31.90 -29.69
CA HIS A 733 -16.63 32.68 -30.57
C HIS A 733 -16.07 34.05 -30.97
N LEU A 734 -15.10 34.61 -30.21
CA LEU A 734 -14.47 35.90 -30.52
C LEU A 734 -13.52 35.82 -31.72
N TYR A 735 -12.97 34.63 -31.98
CA TYR A 735 -12.06 34.38 -33.10
C TYR A 735 -12.75 34.52 -34.47
N SER A 736 -14.07 34.30 -34.52
CA SER A 736 -14.90 34.50 -35.72
C SER A 736 -15.29 35.96 -35.97
N SER A 737 -14.89 36.91 -35.13
CA SER A 737 -15.20 38.34 -35.29
C SER A 737 -14.27 39.02 -36.32
N ASP A 738 -14.81 39.93 -37.13
CA ASP A 738 -14.05 40.76 -38.10
C ASP A 738 -12.98 41.62 -37.41
N GLU A 739 -13.19 41.98 -36.14
CA GLU A 739 -12.28 42.81 -35.35
C GLU A 739 -11.00 42.04 -34.92
N MET A 740 -11.03 40.71 -34.95
CA MET A 740 -9.89 39.84 -34.62
C MET A 740 -8.73 40.02 -35.62
N GLU A 741 -9.04 40.32 -36.89
CA GLU A 741 -8.01 40.64 -37.89
C GLU A 741 -7.19 41.87 -37.48
N GLY A 742 -7.85 42.90 -36.96
CA GLY A 742 -7.19 44.11 -36.45
C GLY A 742 -6.30 43.84 -35.23
N VAL A 743 -6.70 42.90 -34.36
CA VAL A 743 -5.91 42.47 -33.20
C VAL A 743 -4.65 41.73 -33.64
N ILE A 744 -4.78 40.75 -34.54
CA ILE A 744 -3.63 39.95 -35.04
C ILE A 744 -2.60 40.86 -35.71
N LEU A 745 -3.03 41.79 -36.55
CA LEU A 745 -2.14 42.74 -37.24
C LEU A 745 -1.42 43.70 -36.27
N GLU A 746 -2.09 44.16 -35.21
CA GLU A 746 -1.44 45.03 -34.21
C GLU A 746 -0.53 44.24 -33.26
N LEU A 747 -0.83 42.97 -32.96
CA LEU A 747 0.07 42.08 -32.23
C LEU A 747 1.34 41.78 -33.04
N GLN A 748 1.22 41.45 -34.33
CA GLN A 748 2.37 41.31 -35.23
C GLN A 748 3.25 42.57 -35.22
N LYS A 749 2.63 43.76 -35.35
CA LYS A 749 3.36 45.03 -35.28
C LYS A 749 4.03 45.27 -33.93
N LEU A 750 3.40 44.83 -32.84
CA LEU A 750 3.90 45.01 -31.49
C LEU A 750 5.11 44.11 -31.20
N PHE A 751 5.06 42.85 -31.64
CA PHE A 751 6.06 41.84 -31.32
C PHE A 751 7.18 41.71 -32.37
N ILE A 752 6.96 42.10 -33.63
CA ILE A 752 7.89 41.80 -34.74
C ILE A 752 8.49 43.05 -35.41
N LEU A 753 7.71 44.12 -35.62
CA LEU A 753 8.13 45.30 -36.41
C LEU A 753 8.99 46.34 -35.66
N ARG A 754 9.45 46.05 -34.43
CA ARG A 754 10.31 46.98 -33.65
C ARG A 754 11.63 46.31 -33.26
N SER A 755 12.75 46.93 -33.67
CA SER A 755 14.12 46.45 -33.50
C SER A 755 14.60 46.38 -32.04
N GLU A 756 14.94 45.16 -31.63
CA GLU A 756 15.96 44.62 -30.69
C GLU A 756 16.57 45.41 -29.50
N GLU A 757 16.35 46.70 -29.26
CA GLU A 757 17.10 47.41 -28.20
C GLU A 757 16.29 48.23 -27.16
N SER A 758 14.95 48.12 -27.04
CA SER A 758 14.24 48.96 -26.04
C SER A 758 12.96 48.48 -25.34
N ASP A 759 12.51 47.23 -25.41
CA ASP A 759 11.36 46.77 -24.58
C ASP A 759 11.56 45.34 -24.07
N GLY A 760 12.52 45.15 -23.18
CA GLY A 760 12.77 43.88 -22.47
C GLY A 760 11.65 43.44 -21.51
N GLN A 761 10.42 43.96 -21.64
CA GLN A 761 9.25 43.64 -20.81
C GLN A 761 8.16 42.87 -21.57
N LEU A 762 8.16 42.92 -22.91
CA LEU A 762 7.18 42.20 -23.74
C LEU A 762 7.29 40.67 -23.65
N PHE A 763 8.42 40.14 -23.17
CA PHE A 763 8.58 38.71 -22.94
C PHE A 763 7.58 38.16 -21.91
N LEU A 764 7.09 39.00 -20.97
CA LEU A 764 6.09 38.62 -19.97
C LEU A 764 4.73 38.27 -20.61
N CYS A 765 4.44 38.79 -21.81
CA CYS A 765 3.20 38.49 -22.54
C CYS A 765 3.30 37.23 -23.41
N LYS A 766 4.51 36.69 -23.66
CA LYS A 766 4.71 35.55 -24.57
C LYS A 766 3.98 34.26 -24.17
N PRO A 767 3.85 33.87 -22.88
CA PRO A 767 3.05 32.70 -22.52
C PRO A 767 1.57 32.86 -22.92
N ASN A 768 0.95 33.97 -22.53
CA ASN A 768 -0.47 34.24 -22.84
C ASN A 768 -0.70 34.51 -24.34
N LEU A 769 0.30 35.05 -25.04
CA LEU A 769 0.29 35.13 -26.49
C LEU A 769 0.30 33.72 -27.11
N ALA A 770 1.10 32.77 -26.62
CA ALA A 770 1.09 31.40 -27.12
C ALA A 770 -0.30 30.75 -26.96
N TYR A 771 -0.92 30.88 -25.79
CA TYR A 771 -2.31 30.43 -25.59
C TYR A 771 -3.29 31.10 -26.54
N PHE A 772 -3.21 32.43 -26.72
CA PHE A 772 -4.03 33.17 -27.67
C PHE A 772 -3.83 32.68 -29.12
N MET A 773 -2.60 32.37 -29.52
CA MET A 773 -2.28 31.86 -30.85
C MET A 773 -2.91 30.47 -31.07
N GLY A 774 -2.93 29.60 -30.05
CA GLY A 774 -3.65 28.32 -30.14
C GLY A 774 -5.15 28.47 -30.45
N GLY A 775 -5.78 29.52 -29.93
CA GLY A 775 -7.18 29.86 -30.21
C GLY A 775 -7.48 30.22 -31.68
N LEU A 776 -6.45 30.54 -32.48
CA LEU A 776 -6.61 30.81 -33.92
C LEU A 776 -7.09 29.58 -34.72
N GLY A 777 -7.12 28.39 -34.12
CA GLY A 777 -7.70 27.20 -34.74
C GLY A 777 -9.20 27.39 -35.05
N HIS A 778 -9.87 28.30 -34.34
CA HIS A 778 -11.29 28.64 -34.53
C HIS A 778 -11.51 29.77 -35.57
N VAL A 779 -10.45 30.19 -36.28
CA VAL A 779 -10.48 31.19 -37.35
C VAL A 779 -10.37 30.51 -38.71
N GLU A 780 -11.20 30.94 -39.68
CA GLU A 780 -10.95 30.64 -41.10
C GLU A 780 -9.77 31.48 -41.61
N LEU A 781 -8.60 30.87 -41.71
CA LEU A 781 -7.41 31.47 -42.32
C LEU A 781 -7.35 31.06 -43.79
N ALA A 782 -7.21 32.03 -44.70
CA ALA A 782 -7.11 31.77 -46.12
C ALA A 782 -5.74 31.16 -46.47
N ASP A 783 -5.73 30.17 -47.35
CA ASP A 783 -4.53 29.51 -47.90
C ASP A 783 -3.78 30.39 -48.94
N SER A 784 -4.08 31.70 -49.05
CA SER A 784 -3.52 32.61 -50.06
C SER A 784 -2.58 33.68 -49.48
N ASP A 785 -1.54 34.01 -50.24
CA ASP A 785 -0.50 35.00 -49.89
C ASP A 785 -1.03 36.44 -49.78
N ASP A 786 -2.23 36.70 -50.30
CA ASP A 786 -2.85 38.04 -50.33
C ASP A 786 -3.58 38.41 -49.02
N SER A 787 -3.65 37.49 -48.04
CA SER A 787 -4.34 37.73 -46.78
C SER A 787 -3.37 38.25 -45.69
N ALA A 788 -3.48 39.54 -45.38
CA ALA A 788 -2.66 40.18 -44.33
C ALA A 788 -2.84 39.49 -42.96
N ARG A 789 -4.03 38.94 -42.69
CA ARG A 789 -4.36 38.15 -41.48
C ARG A 789 -3.57 36.85 -41.37
N SER A 790 -3.49 36.05 -42.44
CA SER A 790 -2.75 34.77 -42.41
C SER A 790 -1.24 35.03 -42.33
N SER A 791 -0.73 35.99 -43.11
CA SER A 791 0.69 36.39 -43.04
C SER A 791 1.10 36.85 -41.64
N ALA A 792 0.27 37.67 -40.98
CA ALA A 792 0.53 38.11 -39.61
C ALA A 792 0.50 36.97 -38.58
N ALA A 793 -0.41 36.00 -38.75
CA ALA A 793 -0.48 34.82 -37.89
C ALA A 793 0.75 33.90 -38.05
N TRP A 794 1.24 33.71 -39.28
CA TRP A 794 2.42 32.89 -39.57
C TRP A 794 3.67 33.52 -38.96
N GLU A 795 3.84 34.84 -39.12
CA GLU A 795 4.97 35.56 -38.54
C GLU A 795 4.97 35.54 -37.00
N LEU A 796 3.80 35.61 -36.36
CA LEU A 796 3.69 35.48 -34.90
C LEU A 796 4.04 34.06 -34.41
N TYR A 797 3.62 33.01 -35.12
CA TYR A 797 4.06 31.65 -34.83
C TYR A 797 5.56 31.46 -35.08
N HIS A 798 6.11 32.06 -36.15
CA HIS A 798 7.55 32.06 -36.41
C HIS A 798 8.32 32.67 -35.23
N MET A 799 7.84 33.79 -34.68
CA MET A 799 8.46 34.42 -33.50
C MET A 799 8.43 33.49 -32.28
N LEU A 800 7.28 32.88 -31.98
CA LEU A 800 7.12 31.98 -30.83
C LEU A 800 7.93 30.68 -30.97
N LEU A 801 8.01 30.12 -32.18
CA LEU A 801 8.73 28.86 -32.46
C LEU A 801 10.25 29.06 -32.61
N ARG A 802 10.72 30.30 -32.80
CA ARG A 802 12.15 30.69 -32.77
C ARG A 802 12.68 30.97 -31.36
N GLU A 803 11.82 30.95 -30.33
CA GLU A 803 12.25 31.15 -28.95
C GLU A 803 13.30 30.11 -28.53
N ARG A 804 14.26 30.52 -27.70
CA ARG A 804 15.32 29.62 -27.20
C ARG A 804 15.07 29.13 -25.77
N HIS A 805 14.12 29.74 -25.07
CA HIS A 805 13.79 29.35 -23.69
C HIS A 805 12.87 28.12 -23.70
N TRP A 806 13.31 27.02 -23.08
CA TRP A 806 12.64 25.71 -23.13
C TRP A 806 11.14 25.77 -22.78
N ALA A 807 10.75 26.57 -21.78
CA ALA A 807 9.35 26.71 -21.39
C ALA A 807 8.49 27.43 -22.45
N PHE A 808 9.04 28.45 -23.13
CA PHE A 808 8.31 29.13 -24.22
C PHE A 808 8.21 28.26 -25.47
N VAL A 809 9.25 27.48 -25.75
CA VAL A 809 9.24 26.49 -26.83
C VAL A 809 8.17 25.44 -26.58
N HIS A 810 8.07 24.88 -25.36
CA HIS A 810 7.03 23.91 -24.99
C HIS A 810 5.62 24.49 -25.13
N LEU A 811 5.40 25.71 -24.62
CA LEU A 811 4.11 26.42 -24.75
C LEU A 811 3.75 26.72 -26.20
N ALA A 812 4.70 27.19 -27.00
CA ALA A 812 4.51 27.49 -28.42
C ALA A 812 4.18 26.22 -29.23
N ILE A 813 4.88 25.11 -28.95
CA ILE A 813 4.62 23.81 -29.58
C ILE A 813 3.23 23.28 -29.18
N THR A 814 2.87 23.37 -27.90
CA THR A 814 1.57 22.93 -27.39
C THR A 814 0.43 23.73 -28.04
N ALA A 815 0.57 25.06 -28.09
CA ALA A 815 -0.38 25.93 -28.76
C ALA A 815 -0.46 25.70 -30.27
N PHE A 816 0.67 25.45 -30.93
CA PHE A 816 0.72 25.10 -32.35
C PHE A 816 0.04 23.76 -32.63
N GLY A 817 0.24 22.74 -31.78
CA GLY A 817 -0.43 21.46 -31.87
C GLY A 817 -1.96 21.58 -31.74
N TYR A 818 -2.43 22.40 -30.79
CA TYR A 818 -3.86 22.68 -30.66
C TYR A 818 -4.42 23.43 -31.87
N PHE A 819 -3.72 24.44 -32.40
CA PHE A 819 -4.09 25.15 -33.62
C PHE A 819 -4.17 24.21 -34.83
N ALA A 820 -3.13 23.39 -35.05
CA ALA A 820 -3.04 22.45 -36.16
C ALA A 820 -4.16 21.39 -36.16
N ALA A 821 -4.61 20.97 -34.97
CA ALA A 821 -5.69 20.00 -34.83
C ALA A 821 -7.09 20.58 -35.13
N HIS A 822 -7.26 21.89 -35.08
CA HIS A 822 -8.57 22.54 -35.13
C HIS A 822 -8.76 23.52 -36.30
N THR A 823 -7.70 23.93 -37.00
CA THR A 823 -7.79 24.83 -38.15
C THR A 823 -8.24 24.12 -39.43
N SER A 824 -8.89 24.88 -40.32
CA SER A 824 -9.21 24.45 -41.69
C SER A 824 -8.07 24.70 -42.69
N CYS A 825 -6.95 25.29 -42.27
CA CYS A 825 -5.81 25.61 -43.13
C CYS A 825 -5.04 24.33 -43.51
N ASN A 826 -4.83 24.12 -44.82
CA ASN A 826 -4.14 22.92 -45.33
C ASN A 826 -2.62 23.12 -45.46
N GLN A 827 -2.13 24.35 -45.28
CA GLN A 827 -0.73 24.73 -45.43
C GLN A 827 -0.08 25.04 -44.07
N LEU A 828 -0.27 24.14 -43.08
CA LEU A 828 0.28 24.27 -41.72
C LEU A 828 1.80 24.49 -41.68
N TRP A 829 2.52 23.97 -42.67
CA TRP A 829 3.96 24.16 -42.82
C TRP A 829 4.38 25.64 -42.89
N ARG A 830 3.50 26.53 -43.37
CA ARG A 830 3.78 27.97 -43.49
C ARG A 830 3.83 28.72 -42.16
N PHE A 831 3.33 28.11 -41.09
CA PHE A 831 3.35 28.66 -39.73
C PHE A 831 4.60 28.25 -38.95
N VAL A 832 5.45 27.41 -39.56
CA VAL A 832 6.67 26.90 -38.93
C VAL A 832 7.88 27.57 -39.60
N PRO A 833 8.73 28.26 -38.84
CA PRO A 833 9.92 28.88 -39.40
C PRO A 833 10.98 27.82 -39.74
N GLN A 834 11.76 28.02 -40.80
CA GLN A 834 12.84 27.11 -41.19
C GLN A 834 13.91 26.93 -40.08
N ASP A 835 14.08 27.97 -39.26
CA ASP A 835 14.97 28.05 -38.10
C ASP A 835 14.24 27.88 -36.75
N ALA A 836 13.15 27.09 -36.71
CA ALA A 836 12.48 26.73 -35.46
C ALA A 836 13.45 26.09 -34.45
N ALA A 837 13.20 26.26 -33.15
CA ALA A 837 14.10 25.76 -32.11
C ALA A 837 14.36 24.23 -32.18
N LEU A 838 13.40 23.47 -32.73
CA LEU A 838 13.51 22.01 -32.95
C LEU A 838 14.19 21.62 -34.28
N SER A 839 14.45 22.55 -35.20
CA SER A 839 15.16 22.26 -36.46
C SER A 839 16.67 22.54 -36.38
N PHE A 840 17.16 22.95 -35.21
CA PHE A 840 18.56 23.31 -34.99
C PHE A 840 19.38 22.17 -34.38
N ASP A 841 20.32 21.63 -35.14
CA ASP A 841 21.28 20.63 -34.67
C ASP A 841 22.47 21.32 -33.99
N LEU A 842 22.51 21.24 -32.65
CA LEU A 842 23.57 21.82 -31.82
C LEU A 842 24.97 21.26 -32.12
N GLU A 843 25.09 20.04 -32.68
CA GLU A 843 26.37 19.42 -32.99
C GLU A 843 26.89 19.76 -34.40
N SER A 844 26.01 19.97 -35.37
CA SER A 844 26.39 20.24 -36.77
C SER A 844 26.25 21.71 -37.21
N GLY A 845 25.52 22.54 -36.47
CA GLY A 845 25.37 23.99 -36.73
C GLY A 845 24.61 24.33 -38.01
N ASN A 846 23.95 23.35 -38.64
CA ASN A 846 23.14 23.54 -39.84
C ASN A 846 21.65 23.63 -39.50
N GLU A 847 20.92 24.49 -40.21
CA GLU A 847 19.45 24.54 -40.21
C GLU A 847 18.89 23.33 -40.96
N ALA A 848 17.95 22.61 -40.34
CA ALA A 848 17.34 21.43 -40.95
C ALA A 848 16.06 21.72 -41.74
N ASP A 849 15.79 20.87 -42.73
CA ASP A 849 14.60 20.89 -43.59
C ASP A 849 13.29 20.59 -42.82
N GLU A 850 12.16 21.05 -43.37
CA GLU A 850 10.78 20.96 -42.88
C GLU A 850 10.38 19.55 -42.43
N GLU A 851 10.88 18.53 -43.13
CA GLU A 851 10.60 17.11 -42.86
C GLU A 851 11.22 16.63 -41.53
N ARG A 852 12.37 17.18 -41.12
CA ARG A 852 13.02 16.85 -39.83
C ARG A 852 12.30 17.50 -38.67
N PHE A 853 11.85 18.76 -38.80
CA PHE A 853 11.03 19.41 -37.78
C PHE A 853 9.74 18.63 -37.51
N MET A 854 9.04 18.19 -38.57
CA MET A 854 7.81 17.40 -38.42
C MET A 854 8.08 16.04 -37.77
N SER A 855 9.22 15.41 -38.06
CA SER A 855 9.64 14.18 -37.38
C SER A 855 10.00 14.40 -35.91
N GLU A 856 10.66 15.50 -35.55
CA GLU A 856 11.03 15.82 -34.17
C GLU A 856 9.81 16.30 -33.35
N LEU A 857 8.90 17.06 -33.94
CA LEU A 857 7.60 17.42 -33.36
C LEU A 857 6.75 16.18 -33.10
N LYS A 858 6.70 15.24 -34.06
CA LYS A 858 6.04 13.95 -33.87
C LYS A 858 6.69 13.14 -32.76
N ALA A 859 8.02 13.03 -32.74
CA ALA A 859 8.75 12.34 -31.70
C ALA A 859 8.56 12.99 -30.32
N PHE A 860 8.44 14.32 -30.25
CA PHE A 860 8.14 15.06 -29.03
C PHE A 860 6.72 14.76 -28.51
N LEU A 861 5.71 14.78 -29.38
CA LEU A 861 4.31 14.45 -29.02
C LEU A 861 4.16 12.97 -28.61
N GLU A 862 4.84 12.07 -29.31
CA GLU A 862 4.91 10.64 -28.96
C GLU A 862 5.66 10.43 -27.65
N LYS A 863 6.71 11.22 -27.37
CA LYS A 863 7.47 11.20 -26.12
C LYS A 863 6.69 11.79 -24.95
N GLU A 864 5.87 12.82 -25.14
CA GLU A 864 4.95 13.36 -24.12
C GLU A 864 3.86 12.32 -23.77
N MET A 865 3.28 11.62 -24.76
CA MET A 865 2.40 10.48 -24.49
C MET A 865 3.14 9.29 -23.83
N ALA A 866 4.43 9.09 -24.13
CA ALA A 866 5.27 8.08 -23.49
C ALA A 866 5.89 8.52 -22.14
N CYS A 867 5.84 9.82 -21.79
CA CYS A 867 6.46 10.41 -20.61
C CYS A 867 5.79 10.00 -19.28
N LEU A 868 4.70 9.24 -19.32
CA LEU A 868 4.22 8.47 -18.17
C LEU A 868 5.19 7.35 -17.74
N VAL A 869 6.27 7.10 -18.50
CA VAL A 869 7.26 6.03 -18.26
C VAL A 869 8.71 6.57 -18.28
N VAL A 870 9.01 7.64 -17.55
CA VAL A 870 10.41 8.02 -17.29
C VAL A 870 10.87 7.38 -15.97
N LYS A 871 11.79 6.41 -16.06
CA LYS A 871 12.50 5.90 -14.87
C LYS A 871 13.44 7.01 -14.35
N PRO A 872 13.33 7.43 -13.08
CA PRO A 872 14.23 8.42 -12.53
C PRO A 872 15.62 7.82 -12.37
N ARG A 873 16.64 8.64 -12.64
CA ARG A 873 18.04 8.30 -12.40
C ARG A 873 18.35 8.37 -10.88
N SER A 874 19.42 7.71 -10.43
CA SER A 874 19.78 7.63 -9.00
C SER A 874 19.99 9.01 -8.33
N ASP A 875 20.49 9.98 -9.09
CA ASP A 875 20.64 11.39 -8.72
C ASP A 875 19.28 12.08 -8.54
N GLN A 876 18.29 11.79 -9.39
CA GLN A 876 16.93 12.31 -9.26
C GLN A 876 16.20 11.73 -8.05
N LEU A 877 16.42 10.45 -7.71
CA LEU A 877 15.85 9.84 -6.51
C LEU A 877 16.38 10.50 -5.23
N GLU A 878 17.68 10.80 -5.18
CA GLU A 878 18.28 11.50 -4.02
C GLU A 878 17.73 12.93 -3.88
N MET A 879 17.44 13.62 -4.99
CA MET A 879 16.78 14.93 -4.95
C MET A 879 15.35 14.84 -4.42
N LEU A 880 14.57 13.83 -4.82
CA LEU A 880 13.21 13.62 -4.32
C LEU A 880 13.17 13.32 -2.81
N VAL A 881 14.16 12.58 -2.30
CA VAL A 881 14.29 12.34 -0.84
C VAL A 881 14.59 13.65 -0.12
N LYS A 882 15.49 14.49 -0.65
CA LYS A 882 15.79 15.83 -0.09
C LYS A 882 14.58 16.75 -0.13
N GLU A 883 13.79 16.70 -1.20
CA GLU A 883 12.52 17.43 -1.31
C GLU A 883 11.52 16.97 -0.25
N GLY A 884 11.35 15.64 -0.10
CA GLY A 884 10.49 15.06 0.94
C GLY A 884 10.92 15.46 2.35
N GLN A 885 12.22 15.51 2.63
CA GLN A 885 12.78 16.00 3.91
C GLN A 885 12.37 17.45 4.18
N MET A 886 12.53 18.36 3.21
CA MET A 886 12.14 19.77 3.35
C MET A 886 10.62 19.92 3.57
N LEU A 887 9.81 19.13 2.86
CA LEU A 887 8.35 19.14 3.03
C LEU A 887 7.95 18.61 4.41
N LYS A 888 8.60 17.56 4.91
CA LYS A 888 8.39 17.01 6.25
C LYS A 888 8.70 18.03 7.34
N GLU A 889 9.82 18.75 7.23
CA GLU A 889 10.15 19.83 8.16
C GLU A 889 9.10 20.95 8.14
N LEU A 890 8.59 21.31 6.96
CA LEU A 890 7.53 22.32 6.82
C LEU A 890 6.24 21.88 7.54
N VAL A 891 5.83 20.63 7.39
CA VAL A 891 4.66 20.07 8.09
C VAL A 891 4.88 20.10 9.60
N GLN A 892 6.03 19.63 10.09
CA GLN A 892 6.34 19.63 11.53
C GLN A 892 6.36 21.04 12.13
N ASN A 893 6.85 22.02 11.37
CA ASN A 893 6.87 23.42 11.79
C ASN A 893 5.45 24.02 11.81
N SER A 894 4.56 23.59 10.92
CA SER A 894 3.16 24.04 10.91
C SER A 894 2.31 23.48 12.07
N VAL A 895 2.60 22.27 12.55
CA VAL A 895 1.89 21.61 13.66
C VAL A 895 2.32 22.16 15.03
N LYS A 896 3.55 22.68 15.17
CA LYS A 896 4.05 23.31 16.41
C LYS A 896 3.46 24.69 16.70
N ILE A 897 2.66 25.26 15.80
CA ILE A 897 2.02 26.57 15.97
C ILE A 897 0.77 26.39 16.84
N ASN A 898 0.90 26.69 18.12
CA ASN A 898 -0.20 26.66 19.09
C ASN A 898 -1.27 27.73 18.73
N PRO A 899 -2.60 27.46 18.83
CA PRO A 899 -3.62 28.42 18.41
C PRO A 899 -3.79 29.65 19.34
N GLU A 900 -3.13 29.65 20.50
CA GLU A 900 -3.21 30.76 21.48
C GLU A 900 -2.15 31.85 21.28
N SER A 901 -1.22 31.73 20.32
CA SER A 901 -0.17 32.74 20.11
C SER A 901 -0.35 33.64 18.88
N ILE A 902 -1.57 33.78 18.35
CA ILE A 902 -1.88 34.92 17.45
C ILE A 902 -2.12 36.18 18.30
N VAL A 903 -1.11 36.55 19.06
CA VAL A 903 -0.87 37.93 19.49
C VAL A 903 0.53 38.22 18.96
N CYS A 904 0.61 39.14 18.01
CA CYS A 904 1.81 39.69 17.39
C CYS A 904 3.14 39.28 18.04
N ASP A 905 4.00 38.59 17.30
CA ASP A 905 5.44 38.57 17.57
C ASP A 905 5.96 40.01 17.48
N MET A 906 5.89 40.74 18.59
CA MET A 906 6.98 41.62 18.96
C MET A 906 8.14 40.70 19.30
N MET A 907 9.24 40.83 18.57
CA MET A 907 10.50 40.15 18.85
C MET A 907 10.90 40.38 20.32
N GLU A 908 10.69 39.40 21.19
CA GLU A 908 11.48 39.26 22.42
C GLU A 908 12.82 38.65 22.01
N ILE A 909 13.84 39.50 21.98
CA ILE A 909 15.23 39.08 21.91
C ILE A 909 15.62 38.68 23.33
N ASP A 910 15.91 37.39 23.51
CA ASP A 910 16.41 36.83 24.77
C ASP A 910 17.80 37.44 25.09
N ASP A 911 17.88 38.07 26.26
CA ASP A 911 19.08 38.64 26.84
C ASP A 911 19.93 37.49 27.40
N GLU A 912 21.14 37.28 26.87
CA GLU A 912 22.39 37.20 27.67
C GLU A 912 23.61 36.80 26.81
N LYS A 913 24.42 37.81 26.44
CA LYS A 913 25.87 37.90 26.75
C LYS A 913 26.51 39.16 26.16
N GLN A 914 26.71 40.11 27.06
CA GLN A 914 27.56 41.32 27.03
C GLN A 914 28.50 41.54 25.83
N PHE A 915 28.45 42.75 25.24
CA PHE A 915 29.63 43.64 25.17
C PHE A 915 29.20 45.12 25.13
N SER A 916 29.60 45.86 26.17
CA SER A 916 29.46 47.30 26.30
C SER A 916 30.25 48.07 25.24
N ARG A 917 29.58 48.76 24.30
CA ARG A 917 30.11 49.97 23.65
C ARG A 917 28.98 50.93 23.27
N LYS A 918 28.90 52.07 23.95
CA LYS A 918 28.17 53.26 23.51
C LYS A 918 28.56 53.58 22.06
N ARG A 919 27.60 53.59 21.14
CA ARG A 919 27.77 54.11 19.77
C ARG A 919 26.78 55.25 19.54
N LYS A 920 27.28 56.39 19.05
CA LYS A 920 26.49 57.53 18.58
C LYS A 920 25.60 57.11 17.40
N PHE A 921 24.42 57.72 17.30
CA PHE A 921 23.58 57.62 16.10
C PHE A 921 24.33 58.14 14.85
N PRO A 922 24.16 57.50 13.68
CA PRO A 922 24.72 57.99 12.42
C PRO A 922 24.15 59.36 12.04
N ASP A 923 24.98 60.29 11.56
CA ASP A 923 24.62 61.69 11.22
C ASP A 923 23.41 61.81 10.26
N GLY A 924 23.15 60.79 9.44
CA GLY A 924 21.99 60.74 8.55
C GLY A 924 20.65 60.60 9.27
N ILE A 925 20.61 59.94 10.44
CA ILE A 925 19.38 59.78 11.23
C ILE A 925 19.04 61.09 11.95
N SER A 926 20.03 61.80 12.52
CA SER A 926 19.81 63.12 13.10
C SER A 926 19.28 64.13 12.08
N LYS A 927 19.81 64.08 10.84
CA LYS A 927 19.35 64.94 9.74
C LYS A 927 17.93 64.58 9.26
N GLY A 928 17.58 63.29 9.30
CA GLY A 928 16.21 62.82 9.06
C GLY A 928 15.22 63.31 10.12
N VAL A 929 15.62 63.33 11.39
CA VAL A 929 14.80 63.84 12.50
C VAL A 929 14.62 65.37 12.39
N GLU A 930 15.66 66.12 12.03
CA GLU A 930 15.54 67.57 11.76
C GLU A 930 14.60 67.89 10.59
N LEU A 931 14.63 67.09 9.52
CA LEU A 931 13.72 67.24 8.38
C LEU A 931 12.27 66.92 8.76
N LEU A 932 12.05 65.90 9.59
CA LEU A 932 10.73 65.55 10.13
C LEU A 932 10.19 66.66 11.04
N GLN A 933 11.02 67.22 11.92
CA GLN A 933 10.64 68.37 12.76
C GLN A 933 10.32 69.62 11.92
N SER A 934 11.09 69.87 10.86
CA SER A 934 10.85 70.99 9.95
C SER A 934 9.55 70.80 9.15
N GLY A 935 9.28 69.59 8.66
CA GLY A 935 8.04 69.24 7.98
C GLY A 935 6.81 69.31 8.88
N MET A 936 6.94 68.88 10.14
CA MET A 936 5.89 69.02 11.15
C MET A 936 5.59 70.48 11.46
N LYS A 937 6.62 71.33 11.59
CA LYS A 937 6.42 72.77 11.82
C LYS A 937 5.64 73.42 10.67
N VAL A 938 5.96 73.09 9.42
CA VAL A 938 5.22 73.57 8.24
C VAL A 938 3.77 73.09 8.26
N MET A 939 3.51 71.83 8.60
CA MET A 939 2.14 71.31 8.73
C MET A 939 1.37 71.97 9.88
N GLY A 940 2.02 72.24 11.01
CA GLY A 940 1.44 72.97 12.15
C GLY A 940 1.08 74.41 11.80
N ASP A 941 1.95 75.10 11.05
CA ASP A 941 1.69 76.46 10.56
C ASP A 941 0.50 76.47 9.58
N VAL A 942 0.38 75.49 8.69
CA VAL A 942 -0.76 75.33 7.78
C VAL A 942 -2.05 74.97 8.53
N LEU A 943 -1.98 74.13 9.57
CA LEU A 943 -3.12 73.78 10.43
C LEU A 943 -3.61 74.99 11.25
N SER A 944 -2.71 75.85 11.70
CA SER A 944 -3.07 77.11 12.39
C SER A 944 -3.71 78.15 11.46
N GLN A 945 -3.35 78.16 10.17
CA GLN A 945 -4.08 78.93 9.14
C GLN A 945 -5.44 78.31 8.80
N TRP A 946 -5.57 76.98 8.87
CA TRP A 946 -6.82 76.26 8.65
C TRP A 946 -7.88 76.59 9.72
N GLN A 947 -7.47 76.96 10.94
CA GLN A 947 -8.37 77.45 11.99
C GLN A 947 -9.05 78.79 11.67
N HIS A 948 -8.50 79.62 10.77
CA HIS A 948 -9.07 80.93 10.44
C HIS A 948 -10.08 80.88 9.28
N ASN A 949 -10.15 79.78 8.53
CA ASN A 949 -10.97 79.66 7.32
C ASN A 949 -11.79 78.36 7.29
N GLN A 950 -12.85 78.27 8.11
CA GLN A 950 -14.17 77.64 7.81
C GLN A 950 -14.89 77.17 9.09
N VAL A 951 -16.22 77.30 9.07
CA VAL A 951 -17.13 77.22 10.23
C VAL A 951 -17.80 75.85 10.43
N ASP A 952 -17.64 74.84 9.54
CA ASP A 952 -18.58 73.69 9.53
C ASP A 952 -18.00 72.27 9.70
N SER A 953 -16.82 72.07 10.33
CA SER A 953 -16.34 70.70 10.64
C SER A 953 -15.48 70.62 11.92
N THR A 954 -16.07 70.95 13.06
CA THR A 954 -15.36 70.95 14.36
C THR A 954 -14.93 69.57 14.85
N GLU A 955 -15.58 68.48 14.44
CA GLU A 955 -15.31 67.12 14.94
C GLU A 955 -14.13 66.45 14.23
N VAL A 956 -14.09 66.52 12.89
CA VAL A 956 -12.94 66.01 12.10
C VAL A 956 -11.68 66.82 12.39
N HIS A 957 -11.82 68.14 12.58
CA HIS A 957 -10.70 69.02 12.92
C HIS A 957 -10.11 68.68 14.30
N LYS A 958 -10.95 68.36 15.29
CA LYS A 958 -10.50 67.95 16.63
C LYS A 958 -9.79 66.59 16.61
N THR A 959 -10.30 65.63 15.85
CA THR A 959 -9.65 64.33 15.67
C THR A 959 -8.30 64.50 14.95
N PHE A 960 -8.23 65.31 13.89
CA PHE A 960 -6.99 65.55 13.17
C PHE A 960 -5.94 66.26 14.03
N LEU A 961 -6.33 67.25 14.85
CA LEU A 961 -5.43 67.89 15.83
C LEU A 961 -4.92 66.92 16.90
N THR A 962 -5.75 65.98 17.34
CA THR A 962 -5.36 64.98 18.34
C THR A 962 -4.36 63.97 17.75
N HIS A 963 -4.52 63.60 16.48
CA HIS A 963 -3.56 62.75 15.77
C HIS A 963 -2.26 63.50 15.46
N PHE A 964 -2.36 64.78 15.09
CA PHE A 964 -1.20 65.64 14.85
C PHE A 964 -0.38 65.87 16.12
N SER A 965 -1.01 66.14 17.28
CA SER A 965 -0.30 66.31 18.55
C SER A 965 0.37 65.02 19.03
N ARG A 966 -0.21 63.84 18.74
CA ARG A 966 0.42 62.55 19.04
C ARG A 966 1.65 62.31 18.16
N LEU A 967 1.59 62.73 16.91
CA LEU A 967 2.71 62.66 15.98
C LEU A 967 3.84 63.63 16.38
N GLU A 968 3.49 64.85 16.83
CA GLU A 968 4.46 65.80 17.40
C GLU A 968 5.18 65.23 18.62
N ASN A 969 4.45 64.61 19.55
CA ASN A 969 5.05 63.99 20.74
C ASN A 969 6.00 62.84 20.37
N ALA A 970 5.59 61.96 19.45
CA ALA A 970 6.44 60.85 19.01
C ALA A 970 7.74 61.32 18.33
N ILE A 971 7.67 62.41 17.54
CA ILE A 971 8.85 63.01 16.89
C ILE A 971 9.71 63.78 17.89
N ALA A 972 9.12 64.41 18.92
CA ALA A 972 9.84 65.04 20.01
C ALA A 972 10.60 64.02 20.88
N ASP A 973 9.99 62.86 21.13
CA ASP A 973 10.64 61.74 21.82
C ASP A 973 11.82 61.19 21.01
N LEU A 974 11.65 61.01 19.69
CA LEU A 974 12.73 60.65 18.75
C LEU A 974 13.86 61.69 18.71
N ALA A 975 13.52 62.98 18.79
CA ALA A 975 14.51 64.05 18.85
C ALA A 975 15.23 64.13 20.20
N SER A 976 14.56 63.79 21.30
CA SER A 976 15.18 63.69 22.63
C SER A 976 16.22 62.57 22.68
N LEU A 977 15.93 61.43 22.02
CA LEU A 977 16.84 60.30 21.85
C LEU A 977 18.03 60.62 20.93
N ALA A 978 17.85 61.54 19.97
CA ALA A 978 18.92 62.04 19.10
C ALA A 978 19.76 63.17 19.75
N GLY A 979 19.17 63.93 20.68
CA GLY A 979 19.78 65.08 21.36
C GLY A 979 20.47 64.77 22.70
N SER A 980 20.16 63.63 23.34
CA SER A 980 20.91 63.12 24.50
C SER A 980 22.18 62.39 24.08
N GLY A 981 23.15 63.13 23.54
CA GLY A 981 24.49 62.66 23.19
C GLY A 981 25.41 62.46 24.39
#